data_AF-A0A6A5KC64-F1
#
_entry.id   AF-A0A6A5KC64-F1
#
_cell.length_a   1.000
_cell.length_b   1.000
_cell.length_c   1.000
_cell.angle_alpha   90.00
_cell.angle_beta   90.00
_cell.angle_gamma   90.00
#
_symmetry.space_group_name_H-M   'P 1'
#
loop_
_entity.id
_entity.type
_entity.pdbx_description
1 polymer ?
#
loop_
_entity_poly.entity_id
_entity_poly.type
_entity_poly.pdbx_seq_one_letter_code
_entity_poly.pdbx_strand_id
1 'polypeptide(L)'
;MDGDGAKRKHSFRQQPSKKAKMDNGSALKSGFGAKMLAKMGYKGEGGLGKEGAGISEPIQVVNRGTKGGIGIVAEKSEQQKREERRKAEANGETYVDTSEEEREERRRKKAKARGEARTTAPRPKKTLFELEAAGMHVPLALQSIIDATTGASTPTSGVSLRGSDLVPFENSLQARVRRDLNSFSEAFEQLQVESQAIPPQEYALHKELEMVEKQMHELEDMQARIESLRVGTFDVVCTGLKSLRAAYPSKPIHREAIAVIHPHFSKAFASWEPLEDALEGVAAALSDMADIIQPRSRRIVSQAYTHPSEALVSRTTIEEEDTIKRGTTSAYETMMLKLWLPTVSSAVTQWDVKHPHPMVHLLEVWTPVLPPFVAKRVLDQVTRKLSTSVHEWNPRKFKKSPHTWVVEWLPFLKPADLDPKGSGLVAEVKRKIRHALQSIDLSKGPLPGMEQWRKVFGKREFDHLLTSHLVPRFAAHLRDNFEVNPAEQDLAPLEAVFAWRGLISNTTIGELLKAQFFPKFLEITHQWLSSEEVVFSEVQTWIEWWRNEILHDDINDLPSVASGWNEAYSLINQALDLGDARLTDLPAPKESTGVSPETPQFPKSINKEPPRAAPLVEEATFKDVVEEFCAEENLLLIPLREAHDQTGLPLFRLTASATGRGGAVAYLKGDVLWVQNKKEKSLWEPTGLDEALTAKAEGK
;
A
#
# COMPACT_ATOMS: atom_id res chain seq x y z
N MET A 1 15.18 -37.08 46.80
CA MET A 1 15.77 -36.60 45.54
C MET A 1 15.00 -35.38 45.15
N ASP A 2 15.54 -34.23 45.53
CA ASP A 2 15.01 -32.90 45.29
C ASP A 2 15.14 -32.51 43.81
N GLY A 3 14.09 -31.89 43.28
CA GLY A 3 14.02 -31.42 41.90
C GLY A 3 13.12 -30.19 41.81
N ASP A 4 13.63 -29.10 42.36
CA ASP A 4 13.00 -27.77 42.43
C ASP A 4 12.84 -27.15 41.02
N GLY A 5 11.60 -26.80 40.69
CA GLY A 5 11.21 -26.19 39.42
C GLY A 5 11.47 -24.69 39.42
N ALA A 6 12.64 -24.28 38.91
CA ALA A 6 13.02 -22.88 38.76
C ALA A 6 12.07 -22.10 37.83
N LYS A 7 11.15 -21.33 38.42
CA LYS A 7 10.39 -20.26 37.73
C LYS A 7 11.37 -19.14 37.32
N ARG A 8 11.67 -19.03 36.02
CA ARG A 8 12.41 -17.90 35.45
C ARG A 8 11.61 -16.60 35.63
N LYS A 9 11.93 -15.84 36.68
CA LYS A 9 11.58 -14.42 36.79
C LYS A 9 12.39 -13.66 35.73
N HIS A 10 11.74 -13.10 34.72
CA HIS A 10 12.35 -12.09 33.85
C HIS A 10 12.61 -10.83 34.67
N SER A 11 13.81 -10.74 35.26
CA SER A 11 14.33 -9.48 35.77
C SER A 11 14.72 -8.61 34.58
N PHE A 12 13.93 -7.59 34.29
CA PHE A 12 14.30 -6.55 33.34
C PHE A 12 15.45 -5.74 33.95
N ARG A 13 16.69 -6.05 33.55
CA ARG A 13 17.89 -5.32 33.93
C ARG A 13 17.83 -3.95 33.27
N GLN A 14 17.46 -2.92 34.04
CA GLN A 14 17.65 -1.52 33.63
C GLN A 14 19.15 -1.30 33.41
N GLN A 15 19.56 -1.19 32.16
CA GLN A 15 20.83 -0.56 31.83
C GLN A 15 20.68 0.95 32.06
N PRO A 16 21.66 1.64 32.67
CA PRO A 16 21.64 3.09 32.73
C PRO A 16 21.71 3.62 31.30
N SER A 17 20.65 4.32 30.87
CA SER A 17 20.63 4.94 29.54
C SER A 17 21.82 5.88 29.41
N LYS A 18 22.69 5.60 28.43
CA LYS A 18 23.72 6.53 27.97
C LYS A 18 23.07 7.89 27.71
N LYS A 19 23.66 8.96 28.27
CA LYS A 19 23.35 10.35 27.91
C LYS A 19 23.27 10.46 26.39
N ALA A 20 22.13 10.92 25.88
CA ALA A 20 22.01 11.35 24.50
C ALA A 20 23.03 12.47 24.27
N LYS A 21 23.95 12.23 23.34
CA LYS A 21 24.89 13.24 22.84
C LYS A 21 24.03 14.29 22.13
N MET A 22 24.13 15.56 22.55
CA MET A 22 23.54 16.69 21.83
C MET A 22 24.14 16.71 20.42
N ASP A 23 23.38 16.23 19.44
CA ASP A 23 23.66 16.49 18.04
C ASP A 23 23.13 17.89 17.74
N ASN A 24 24.05 18.78 17.38
CA ASN A 24 23.78 20.19 17.21
C ASN A 24 22.94 20.37 15.92
N GLY A 25 21.72 20.86 16.07
CA GLY A 25 20.69 20.84 15.04
C GLY A 25 21.04 21.64 13.77
N SER A 26 21.10 20.95 12.64
CA SER A 26 21.09 21.57 11.30
C SER A 26 19.89 21.14 10.44
N ALA A 27 19.13 20.12 10.83
CA ALA A 27 18.04 19.56 10.01
C ALA A 27 16.69 20.31 10.09
N LEU A 28 16.49 21.19 11.07
CA LEU A 28 15.23 21.92 11.27
C LEU A 28 15.15 23.27 10.52
N LYS A 29 16.19 23.69 9.78
CA LYS A 29 16.27 25.05 9.23
C LYS A 29 15.64 25.25 7.82
N SER A 30 15.16 24.19 7.13
CA SER A 30 14.85 24.28 5.68
C SER A 30 13.44 23.81 5.23
N GLY A 31 12.67 23.11 6.07
CA GLY A 31 11.34 22.58 5.68
C GLY A 31 10.22 23.64 5.60
N PHE A 32 9.16 23.38 4.82
CA PHE A 32 7.96 24.24 4.75
C PHE A 32 7.35 24.51 6.14
N GLY A 33 7.30 23.49 6.99
CA GLY A 33 6.89 23.62 8.39
C GLY A 33 7.80 24.56 9.19
N ALA A 34 9.12 24.51 8.99
CA ALA A 34 10.06 25.42 9.65
C ALA A 34 9.87 26.88 9.20
N LYS A 35 9.59 27.12 7.91
CA LYS A 35 9.23 28.46 7.41
C LYS A 35 7.91 28.97 7.99
N MET A 36 6.91 28.09 8.17
CA MET A 36 5.65 28.45 8.80
C MET A 36 5.81 28.76 10.30
N LEU A 37 6.61 27.96 11.02
CA LEU A 37 6.93 28.19 12.43
C LEU A 37 7.72 29.49 12.62
N ALA A 38 8.70 29.76 11.76
CA ALA A 38 9.44 31.02 11.77
C ALA A 38 8.53 32.22 11.51
N LYS A 39 7.56 32.10 10.59
CA LYS A 39 6.55 33.14 10.32
C LYS A 39 5.60 33.37 11.50
N MET A 40 5.36 32.35 12.32
CA MET A 40 4.62 32.43 13.59
C MET A 40 5.52 32.82 14.80
N GLY A 41 6.78 33.19 14.54
CA GLY A 41 7.69 33.77 15.53
C GLY A 41 8.63 32.80 16.24
N TYR A 42 8.69 31.53 15.82
CA TYR A 42 9.62 30.54 16.39
C TYR A 42 11.06 30.77 15.90
N LYS A 43 12.00 30.98 16.83
CA LYS A 43 13.41 31.31 16.52
C LYS A 43 14.34 30.09 16.42
N GLY A 44 13.80 28.87 16.47
CA GLY A 44 14.58 27.62 16.39
C GLY A 44 15.19 27.17 17.72
N GLU A 45 15.12 28.00 18.75
CA GLU A 45 15.53 27.70 20.12
C GLU A 45 14.40 28.12 21.07
N GLY A 46 14.10 27.29 22.08
CA GLY A 46 13.02 27.53 23.03
C GLY A 46 11.65 26.99 22.60
N GLY A 47 10.59 27.53 23.21
CA GLY A 47 9.20 27.13 22.97
C GLY A 47 8.60 27.70 21.68
N LEU A 48 7.52 27.10 21.19
CA LEU A 48 6.80 27.57 20.01
C LEU A 48 6.12 28.94 20.23
N GLY A 49 6.24 29.88 19.28
CA GLY A 49 5.57 31.20 19.30
C GLY A 49 6.53 32.40 19.41
N LYS A 50 6.05 33.60 19.06
CA LYS A 50 6.84 34.86 18.97
C LYS A 50 7.62 35.23 20.25
N GLU A 51 7.08 34.86 21.41
CA GLU A 51 7.67 35.08 22.73
C GLU A 51 8.25 33.79 23.36
N GLY A 52 8.23 32.67 22.64
CA GLY A 52 8.76 31.40 23.14
C GLY A 52 7.88 30.69 24.18
N ALA A 53 6.58 31.02 24.25
CA ALA A 53 5.64 30.54 25.27
C ALA A 53 5.22 29.07 25.15
N GLY A 54 5.51 28.41 24.02
CA GLY A 54 5.18 27.01 23.78
C GLY A 54 6.06 26.02 24.56
N ILE A 55 5.62 24.77 24.62
CA ILE A 55 6.33 23.66 25.30
C ILE A 55 7.61 23.34 24.52
N SER A 56 8.77 23.37 25.19
CA SER A 56 10.07 23.19 24.52
C SER A 56 10.53 21.72 24.48
N GLU A 57 10.08 20.91 25.43
CA GLU A 57 10.43 19.49 25.52
C GLU A 57 9.17 18.63 25.35
N PRO A 58 9.21 17.52 24.58
CA PRO A 58 8.06 16.64 24.42
C PRO A 58 7.52 16.13 25.77
N ILE A 59 6.19 16.07 25.93
CA ILE A 59 5.54 15.65 27.17
C ILE A 59 5.92 14.20 27.49
N GLN A 60 6.62 13.98 28.60
CA GLN A 60 6.98 12.64 29.05
C GLN A 60 5.80 11.96 29.77
N VAL A 61 5.50 10.73 29.38
CA VAL A 61 4.47 9.91 30.03
C VAL A 61 5.05 9.27 31.29
N VAL A 62 4.48 9.58 32.45
CA VAL A 62 4.83 8.95 33.72
C VAL A 62 3.98 7.69 33.91
N ASN A 63 4.59 6.51 33.90
CA ASN A 63 3.87 5.27 34.19
C ASN A 63 3.49 5.18 35.68
N ARG A 64 2.24 4.86 35.96
CA ARG A 64 1.74 4.62 37.33
C ARG A 64 2.29 3.30 37.88
N GLY A 65 2.73 3.29 39.13
CA GLY A 65 3.06 2.06 39.84
C GLY A 65 1.80 1.20 40.06
N THR A 66 1.88 -0.10 39.79
CA THR A 66 0.73 -1.00 39.57
C THR A 66 -0.18 -1.27 40.79
N LYS A 67 0.01 -0.60 41.94
CA LYS A 67 -0.79 -0.81 43.18
C LYS A 67 -0.96 0.43 44.08
N GLY A 68 -0.94 1.65 43.55
CA GLY A 68 -1.10 2.88 44.36
C GLY A 68 -2.40 3.62 44.08
N GLY A 69 -3.17 3.98 45.11
CA GLY A 69 -4.36 4.86 45.02
C GLY A 69 -4.03 6.29 44.57
N ILE A 70 -5.05 7.04 44.12
CA ILE A 70 -4.93 8.32 43.38
C ILE A 70 -4.15 9.41 44.14
N GLY A 71 -4.10 9.38 45.48
CA GLY A 71 -3.42 10.42 46.29
C GLY A 71 -1.93 10.23 46.59
N ILE A 72 -1.28 9.15 46.13
CA ILE A 72 0.13 8.83 46.51
C ILE A 72 1.15 9.31 45.48
N VAL A 73 0.73 9.52 44.22
CA VAL A 73 1.61 9.94 43.14
C VAL A 73 1.45 11.44 42.95
N ALA A 74 2.56 12.19 42.92
CA ALA A 74 2.53 13.61 42.59
C ALA A 74 1.87 13.78 41.21
N GLU A 75 0.72 14.45 41.17
CA GLU A 75 -0.12 14.58 39.96
C GLU A 75 0.58 15.32 38.81
N LYS A 76 1.66 16.07 39.09
CA LYS A 76 2.43 16.83 38.10
C LYS A 76 3.84 16.25 37.89
N SER A 77 4.22 16.07 36.63
CA SER A 77 5.58 15.68 36.23
C SER A 77 6.61 16.78 36.58
N GLU A 78 7.86 16.42 36.88
CA GLU A 78 8.95 17.38 37.11
C GLU A 78 9.12 18.34 35.92
N GLN A 79 8.85 17.88 34.72
CA GLN A 79 8.88 18.68 33.50
C GLN A 79 7.80 19.78 33.52
N GLN A 80 6.58 19.44 33.94
CA GLN A 80 5.46 20.39 34.04
C GLN A 80 5.74 21.47 35.09
N LYS A 81 6.33 21.10 36.24
CA LYS A 81 6.73 22.07 37.27
C LYS A 81 7.77 23.08 36.76
N ARG A 82 8.73 22.63 35.95
CA ARG A 82 9.76 23.50 35.36
C ARG A 82 9.20 24.44 34.30
N GLU A 83 8.24 23.98 33.49
CA GLU A 83 7.57 24.84 32.50
C GLU A 83 6.63 25.86 33.14
N GLU A 84 5.87 25.48 34.17
CA GLU A 84 5.05 26.42 34.94
C GLU A 84 5.90 27.50 35.62
N ARG A 85 7.06 27.12 36.20
CA ARG A 85 8.01 28.07 36.77
C ARG A 85 8.56 29.06 35.76
N ARG A 86 8.94 28.59 34.57
CA ARG A 86 9.42 29.46 33.47
C ARG A 86 8.33 30.44 33.02
N LYS A 87 7.07 30.01 32.95
CA LYS A 87 5.95 30.87 32.56
C LYS A 87 5.63 31.93 33.62
N ALA A 88 5.66 31.58 34.90
CA ALA A 88 5.47 32.53 35.99
C ALA A 88 6.60 33.57 36.04
N GLU A 89 7.87 33.15 35.87
CA GLU A 89 9.02 34.06 35.77
C GLU A 89 8.92 35.00 34.55
N ALA A 90 8.40 34.52 33.41
CA ALA A 90 8.19 35.35 32.22
C ALA A 90 7.05 36.37 32.37
N ASN A 91 6.02 36.04 33.16
CA ASN A 91 4.91 36.95 33.48
C ASN A 91 5.24 37.93 34.62
N GLY A 92 6.45 37.87 35.19
CA GLY A 92 6.86 38.73 36.31
C GLY A 92 6.21 38.36 37.65
N GLU A 93 5.63 37.16 37.75
CA GLU A 93 5.01 36.62 38.96
C GLU A 93 6.00 35.68 39.69
N THR A 94 6.08 35.78 41.02
CA THR A 94 6.89 34.83 41.80
C THR A 94 6.22 33.46 41.77
N TYR A 95 6.83 32.49 41.08
CA TYR A 95 6.35 31.10 41.10
C TYR A 95 6.50 30.50 42.50
N VAL A 96 5.38 30.27 43.17
CA VAL A 96 5.35 29.51 44.40
C VAL A 96 4.87 28.10 44.06
N ASP A 97 5.77 27.11 44.07
CA ASP A 97 5.35 25.71 43.96
C ASP A 97 4.41 25.41 45.14
N THR A 98 3.34 24.66 44.94
CA THR A 98 2.47 24.15 46.02
C THR A 98 3.29 23.56 47.19
N SER A 99 4.49 23.04 46.93
CA SER A 99 5.44 22.58 47.95
C SER A 99 6.26 23.69 48.65
N GLU A 100 6.51 24.82 47.97
CA GLU A 100 7.11 26.03 48.53
C GLU A 100 6.11 26.88 49.30
N GLU A 101 4.85 26.95 48.87
CA GLU A 101 3.76 27.58 49.62
C GLU A 101 3.45 26.77 50.89
N GLU A 102 3.48 25.43 50.80
CA GLU A 102 3.40 24.55 51.96
C GLU A 102 4.67 24.63 52.84
N ARG A 103 5.87 24.84 52.27
CA ARG A 103 7.12 25.05 53.03
C ARG A 103 7.20 26.44 53.66
N GLU A 104 6.68 27.48 53.02
CA GLU A 104 6.57 28.83 53.54
C GLU A 104 5.46 28.89 54.58
N GLU A 105 4.32 28.24 54.38
CA GLU A 105 3.34 28.02 55.45
C GLU A 105 3.96 27.23 56.59
N ARG A 106 4.73 26.17 56.34
CA ARG A 106 5.46 25.43 57.39
C ARG A 106 6.55 26.26 58.03
N ARG A 107 7.22 27.19 57.33
CA ARG A 107 8.22 28.13 57.85
C ARG A 107 7.58 29.28 58.62
N ARG A 108 6.41 29.75 58.22
CA ARG A 108 5.60 30.79 58.87
C ARG A 108 4.88 30.20 60.09
N LYS A 109 4.44 28.95 60.02
CA LYS A 109 4.01 28.11 61.16
C LYS A 109 5.21 27.78 62.08
N LYS A 110 6.41 27.48 61.57
CA LYS A 110 7.64 27.30 62.37
C LYS A 110 8.15 28.59 63.00
N ALA A 111 8.02 29.74 62.34
CA ALA A 111 8.42 31.04 62.86
C ALA A 111 7.43 31.53 63.93
N LYS A 112 6.12 31.30 63.74
CA LYS A 112 5.12 31.43 64.81
C LYS A 112 5.39 30.43 65.96
N ALA A 113 5.83 29.21 65.68
CA ALA A 113 6.20 28.21 66.69
C ALA A 113 7.58 28.43 67.34
N ARG A 114 8.45 29.31 66.80
CA ARG A 114 9.78 29.61 67.39
C ARG A 114 9.73 30.77 68.38
N GLY A 115 8.61 31.51 68.41
CA GLY A 115 8.29 32.49 69.46
C GLY A 115 7.61 31.90 70.70
N GLU A 116 7.16 30.65 70.64
CA GLU A 116 6.59 29.92 71.78
C GLU A 116 7.33 28.59 71.95
N ALA A 117 8.29 28.57 72.86
CA ALA A 117 8.85 27.33 73.37
C ALA A 117 7.75 26.56 74.13
N ARG A 118 6.96 25.73 73.44
CA ARG A 118 6.03 24.78 74.06
C ARG A 118 5.92 23.45 73.29
N THR A 119 6.42 22.41 73.95
CA THR A 119 5.91 21.03 74.04
C THR A 119 5.03 20.50 72.92
N THR A 120 5.46 19.37 72.34
CA THR A 120 4.62 18.36 71.66
C THR A 120 3.16 18.42 72.10
N ALA A 121 2.25 18.85 71.22
CA ALA A 121 0.82 18.68 71.48
C ALA A 121 0.54 17.18 71.63
N PRO A 122 0.04 16.72 72.79
CA PRO A 122 -0.32 15.33 72.97
C PRO A 122 -1.54 15.04 72.11
N ARG A 123 -1.57 13.88 71.43
CA ARG A 123 -2.82 13.34 70.87
C ARG A 123 -3.89 13.36 71.99
N PRO A 124 -5.16 13.67 71.68
CA PRO A 124 -6.21 13.60 72.69
C PRO A 124 -6.17 12.20 73.30
N LYS A 125 -6.02 12.14 74.63
CA LYS A 125 -6.02 10.88 75.36
C LYS A 125 -7.44 10.33 75.24
N LYS A 126 -7.61 9.20 74.53
CA LYS A 126 -8.92 8.52 74.45
C LYS A 126 -9.38 8.24 75.87
N THR A 127 -10.61 8.65 76.19
CA THR A 127 -11.14 8.48 77.54
C THR A 127 -11.56 7.02 77.74
N LEU A 128 -11.52 6.54 78.98
CA LEU A 128 -11.86 5.16 79.31
C LEU A 128 -13.30 4.80 78.87
N PHE A 129 -14.19 5.79 78.91
CA PHE A 129 -15.58 5.68 78.46
C PHE A 129 -15.71 5.43 76.95
N GLU A 130 -14.84 6.03 76.11
CA GLU A 130 -14.85 5.80 74.65
C GLU A 130 -14.36 4.39 74.29
N LEU A 131 -13.43 3.84 75.08
CA LEU A 131 -12.92 2.49 74.89
C LEU A 131 -13.94 1.43 75.33
N GLU A 132 -14.63 1.64 76.45
CA GLU A 132 -15.72 0.75 76.88
C GLU A 132 -16.94 0.85 75.94
N ALA A 133 -17.27 2.05 75.44
CA ALA A 133 -18.31 2.24 74.43
C ALA A 133 -17.98 1.58 73.08
N ALA A 134 -16.69 1.48 72.73
CA ALA A 134 -16.22 0.71 71.58
C ALA A 134 -16.23 -0.82 71.83
N GLY A 135 -16.54 -1.28 73.04
CA GLY A 135 -16.64 -2.70 73.40
C GLY A 135 -15.35 -3.31 73.95
N MET A 136 -14.33 -2.50 74.26
CA MET A 136 -13.09 -2.97 74.89
C MET A 136 -13.23 -3.04 76.41
N HIS A 137 -13.30 -4.25 76.96
CA HIS A 137 -13.30 -4.43 78.40
C HIS A 137 -11.89 -4.30 78.98
N VAL A 138 -11.58 -3.16 79.58
CA VAL A 138 -10.33 -2.94 80.31
C VAL A 138 -10.52 -3.43 81.76
N PRO A 139 -9.72 -4.40 82.26
CA PRO A 139 -9.86 -4.89 83.63
C PRO A 139 -9.76 -3.77 84.68
N LEU A 140 -10.59 -3.83 85.72
CA LEU A 140 -10.75 -2.80 86.77
C LEU A 140 -9.43 -2.27 87.36
N ALA A 141 -8.40 -3.12 87.47
CA ALA A 141 -7.08 -2.75 88.00
C ALA A 141 -6.31 -1.75 87.11
N LEU A 142 -6.58 -1.71 85.80
CA LEU A 142 -5.97 -0.75 84.86
C LEU A 142 -6.84 0.50 84.68
N GLN A 143 -8.11 0.46 85.08
CA GLN A 143 -9.02 1.59 84.99
C GLN A 143 -8.65 2.71 85.97
N SER A 144 -8.27 2.35 87.21
CA SER A 144 -7.87 3.29 88.26
C SER A 144 -6.58 4.07 87.97
N ILE A 145 -5.71 3.52 87.11
CA ILE A 145 -4.41 4.12 86.74
C ILE A 145 -4.58 5.18 85.63
N ILE A 146 -5.70 5.15 84.91
CA ILE A 146 -5.86 5.82 83.62
C ILE A 146 -7.00 6.85 83.63
N ASP A 147 -7.91 6.81 84.61
CA ASP A 147 -8.94 7.83 84.78
C ASP A 147 -8.31 9.22 85.02
N ALA A 148 -8.30 10.04 83.98
CA ALA A 148 -7.82 11.42 83.99
C ALA A 148 -8.97 12.44 84.08
N THR A 149 -10.22 11.99 84.23
CA THR A 149 -11.37 12.89 84.38
C THR A 149 -11.57 13.38 85.81
N THR A 150 -11.09 12.61 86.79
CA THR A 150 -11.17 12.93 88.22
C THR A 150 -9.92 13.65 88.76
N GLY A 151 -8.89 13.85 87.95
CA GLY A 151 -7.70 14.66 88.30
C GLY A 151 -6.82 14.10 89.43
N ALA A 152 -7.12 12.92 89.97
CA ALA A 152 -6.38 12.31 91.08
C ALA A 152 -5.61 11.07 90.60
N SER A 153 -4.29 11.21 90.40
CA SER A 153 -3.40 10.04 90.31
C SER A 153 -3.34 9.38 91.69
N THR A 154 -3.97 8.23 91.87
CA THR A 154 -3.80 7.44 93.10
C THR A 154 -2.41 6.80 93.07
N PRO A 155 -1.57 6.98 94.11
CA PRO A 155 -0.29 6.29 94.20
C PRO A 155 -0.54 4.80 94.43
N THR A 156 -0.10 3.94 93.52
CA THR A 156 0.03 2.51 93.78
C THR A 156 1.07 2.35 94.88
N SER A 157 0.66 1.85 96.03
CA SER A 157 1.49 1.62 97.21
C SER A 157 2.57 0.56 96.93
N GLY A 158 3.72 1.00 96.44
CA GLY A 158 4.97 0.23 96.35
C GLY A 158 5.93 0.67 97.45
N VAL A 159 6.09 -0.17 98.46
CA VAL A 159 7.05 -0.01 99.57
C VAL A 159 8.47 0.20 99.01
N SER A 160 9.07 1.36 99.29
CA SER A 160 10.47 1.64 98.95
C SER A 160 11.28 1.84 100.24
N LEU A 161 12.07 0.82 100.60
CA LEU A 161 13.07 0.88 101.66
C LEU A 161 14.45 1.15 101.04
N ARG A 162 15.02 2.32 101.38
CA ARG A 162 16.40 2.83 101.17
C ARG A 162 16.68 3.67 99.91
N GLY A 163 17.38 4.78 100.18
CA GLY A 163 18.40 5.37 99.29
C GLY A 163 17.92 6.55 98.46
N SER A 164 18.39 7.75 98.81
CA SER A 164 18.19 8.98 98.07
C SER A 164 18.95 8.96 96.74
N ASP A 165 18.28 8.46 95.69
CA ASP A 165 18.52 8.83 94.30
C ASP A 165 17.17 8.76 93.58
N LEU A 166 16.56 9.94 93.39
CA LEU A 166 15.31 10.09 92.65
C LEU A 166 15.61 9.92 91.15
N VAL A 167 15.73 8.67 90.70
CA VAL A 167 15.50 8.36 89.29
C VAL A 167 13.98 8.42 89.08
N PRO A 168 13.44 9.20 88.13
CA PRO A 168 11.99 9.30 87.89
C PRO A 168 11.43 7.99 87.28
N PHE A 169 11.36 6.91 88.07
CA PHE A 169 10.88 5.61 87.63
C PHE A 169 9.34 5.58 87.50
N GLU A 170 8.64 6.48 88.20
CA GLU A 170 7.17 6.59 88.20
C GLU A 170 6.58 6.98 86.83
N ASN A 171 7.36 7.67 85.99
CA ASN A 171 6.94 8.00 84.62
C ASN A 171 7.09 6.80 83.66
N SER A 172 7.91 5.80 83.97
CA SER A 172 8.23 4.72 83.02
C SER A 172 7.17 3.62 82.96
N LEU A 173 6.65 3.18 84.11
CA LEU A 173 5.62 2.13 84.18
C LEU A 173 4.26 2.65 83.72
N GLN A 174 3.85 3.84 84.17
CA GLN A 174 2.61 4.45 83.70
C GLN A 174 2.66 4.80 82.21
N ALA A 175 3.82 5.26 81.69
CA ALA A 175 3.98 5.47 80.25
C ALA A 175 3.97 4.16 79.47
N ARG A 176 4.53 3.07 80.01
CA ARG A 176 4.48 1.74 79.39
C ARG A 176 3.05 1.20 79.35
N VAL A 177 2.31 1.24 80.45
CA VAL A 177 0.90 0.81 80.51
C VAL A 177 0.04 1.63 79.55
N ARG A 178 0.24 2.95 79.47
CA ARG A 178 -0.48 3.79 78.50
C ARG A 178 -0.09 3.47 77.05
N ARG A 179 1.19 3.17 76.79
CA ARG A 179 1.65 2.77 75.45
C ARG A 179 1.06 1.42 75.04
N ASP A 180 1.05 0.46 75.95
CA ASP A 180 0.52 -0.88 75.71
C ASP A 180 -1.01 -0.81 75.52
N LEU A 181 -1.73 -0.05 76.36
CA LEU A 181 -3.17 0.17 76.18
C LEU A 181 -3.49 0.86 74.86
N ASN A 182 -2.75 1.92 74.51
CA ASN A 182 -2.92 2.57 73.21
C ASN A 182 -2.67 1.58 72.07
N SER A 183 -1.64 0.74 72.17
CA SER A 183 -1.37 -0.29 71.14
C SER A 183 -2.48 -1.34 71.06
N PHE A 184 -3.09 -1.74 72.18
CA PHE A 184 -4.25 -2.64 72.18
C PHE A 184 -5.50 -1.95 71.63
N SER A 185 -5.70 -0.66 71.90
CA SER A 185 -6.80 0.10 71.32
C SER A 185 -6.64 0.26 69.81
N GLU A 186 -5.41 0.50 69.33
CA GLU A 186 -5.09 0.59 67.91
C GLU A 186 -5.28 -0.78 67.24
N ALA A 187 -4.85 -1.87 67.88
CA ALA A 187 -5.06 -3.23 67.37
C ALA A 187 -6.54 -3.63 67.35
N PHE A 188 -7.33 -3.22 68.34
CA PHE A 188 -8.77 -3.49 68.37
C PHE A 188 -9.54 -2.67 67.34
N GLU A 189 -9.20 -1.38 67.15
CA GLU A 189 -9.76 -0.58 66.06
C GLU A 189 -9.41 -1.17 64.70
N GLN A 190 -8.19 -1.65 64.52
CA GLN A 190 -7.79 -2.40 63.33
C GLN A 190 -8.64 -3.66 63.15
N LEU A 191 -8.84 -4.46 64.20
CA LEU A 191 -9.69 -5.65 64.16
C LEU A 191 -11.16 -5.32 63.89
N GLN A 192 -11.70 -4.20 64.40
CA GLN A 192 -13.06 -3.75 64.09
C GLN A 192 -13.18 -3.32 62.62
N VAL A 193 -12.20 -2.58 62.11
CA VAL A 193 -12.16 -2.18 60.70
C VAL A 193 -12.05 -3.42 59.80
N GLU A 194 -11.21 -4.39 60.15
CA GLU A 194 -11.10 -5.67 59.44
C GLU A 194 -12.42 -6.46 59.51
N SER A 195 -13.02 -6.59 60.70
CA SER A 195 -14.32 -7.25 60.89
C SER A 195 -15.44 -6.61 60.05
N GLN A 196 -15.47 -5.28 59.94
CA GLN A 196 -16.43 -4.56 59.11
C GLN A 196 -16.13 -4.69 57.61
N ALA A 197 -14.85 -4.89 57.24
CA ALA A 197 -14.43 -5.08 55.86
C ALA A 197 -14.64 -6.52 55.34
N ILE A 198 -14.77 -7.52 56.22
CA ILE A 198 -14.97 -8.93 55.85
C ILE A 198 -16.29 -9.16 55.07
N PRO A 199 -17.49 -8.75 55.55
CA PRO A 199 -18.74 -9.02 54.83
C PRO A 199 -18.81 -8.50 53.39
N PRO A 200 -18.37 -7.26 53.07
CA PRO A 200 -18.36 -6.80 51.67
C PRO A 200 -17.30 -7.53 50.82
N GLN A 201 -16.17 -7.94 51.41
CA GLN A 201 -15.17 -8.75 50.71
C GLN A 201 -15.69 -10.16 50.42
N GLU A 202 -16.34 -10.80 51.39
CA GLU A 202 -17.01 -12.08 51.20
C GLU A 202 -18.06 -11.96 50.10
N TYR A 203 -18.92 -10.94 50.15
CA TYR A 203 -19.91 -10.71 49.09
C TYR A 203 -19.28 -10.53 47.70
N ALA A 204 -18.19 -9.76 47.60
CA ALA A 204 -17.47 -9.58 46.35
C ALA A 204 -16.88 -10.91 45.84
N LEU A 205 -16.24 -11.70 46.70
CA LEU A 205 -15.70 -13.03 46.36
C LEU A 205 -16.79 -14.01 45.94
N HIS A 206 -17.95 -14.02 46.62
CA HIS A 206 -19.09 -14.86 46.21
C HIS A 206 -19.60 -14.46 44.83
N LYS A 207 -19.65 -13.16 44.51
CA LYS A 207 -20.01 -12.70 43.16
C LYS A 207 -18.98 -13.10 42.11
N GLU A 208 -17.69 -13.04 42.43
CA GLU A 208 -16.62 -13.55 41.55
C GLU A 208 -16.75 -15.05 41.32
N LEU A 209 -17.02 -15.85 42.36
CA LEU A 209 -17.26 -17.29 42.23
C LEU A 209 -18.49 -17.59 41.35
N GLU A 210 -19.62 -16.90 41.58
CA GLU A 210 -20.81 -17.05 40.73
C GLU A 210 -20.53 -16.72 39.25
N MET A 211 -19.68 -15.73 38.97
CA MET A 211 -19.28 -15.38 37.60
C MET A 211 -18.39 -16.47 36.97
N VAL A 212 -17.41 -16.98 37.71
CA VAL A 212 -16.52 -18.05 37.25
C VAL A 212 -17.29 -19.35 37.02
N GLU A 213 -18.21 -19.71 37.91
CA GLU A 213 -19.05 -20.91 37.75
C GLU A 213 -19.90 -20.82 36.48
N LYS A 214 -20.52 -19.67 36.19
CA LYS A 214 -21.26 -19.46 34.93
C LYS A 214 -20.34 -19.62 33.72
N GLN A 215 -19.14 -19.02 33.76
CA GLN A 215 -18.16 -19.17 32.68
C GLN A 215 -17.74 -20.64 32.48
N MET A 216 -17.56 -21.41 33.55
CA MET A 216 -17.25 -22.84 33.48
C MET A 216 -18.38 -23.63 32.82
N HIS A 217 -19.64 -23.44 33.24
CA HIS A 217 -20.79 -24.12 32.65
C HIS A 217 -20.95 -23.77 31.16
N GLU A 218 -20.72 -22.51 30.77
CA GLU A 218 -20.74 -22.10 29.37
C GLU A 218 -19.62 -22.77 28.55
N LEU A 219 -18.42 -22.91 29.11
CA LEU A 219 -17.30 -23.60 28.45
C LEU A 219 -17.57 -25.10 28.30
N GLU A 220 -18.17 -25.73 29.32
CA GLU A 220 -18.56 -27.14 29.30
C GLU A 220 -19.65 -27.42 28.25
N ASP A 221 -20.68 -26.57 28.14
CA ASP A 221 -21.71 -26.71 27.07
C ASP A 221 -21.09 -26.51 25.68
N MET A 222 -20.23 -25.50 25.50
CA MET A 222 -19.52 -25.31 24.23
C MET A 222 -18.65 -26.53 23.88
N GLN A 223 -17.91 -27.09 24.85
CA GLN A 223 -17.08 -28.27 24.63
C GLN A 223 -17.95 -29.48 24.24
N ALA A 224 -19.03 -29.76 24.97
CA ALA A 224 -19.92 -30.88 24.69
C ALA A 224 -20.53 -30.76 23.28
N ARG A 225 -20.97 -29.56 22.88
CA ARG A 225 -21.48 -29.30 21.53
C ARG A 225 -20.40 -29.52 20.48
N ILE A 226 -19.19 -28.99 20.67
CA ILE A 226 -18.06 -29.17 19.74
C ILE A 226 -17.70 -30.65 19.59
N GLU A 227 -17.64 -31.41 20.68
CA GLU A 227 -17.34 -32.84 20.67
C GLU A 227 -18.39 -33.63 19.88
N SER A 228 -19.69 -33.30 20.05
CA SER A 228 -20.76 -33.93 19.27
C SER A 228 -20.64 -33.67 17.76
N LEU A 229 -20.18 -32.48 17.36
CA LEU A 229 -20.02 -32.11 15.97
C LEU A 229 -18.86 -32.83 15.29
N ARG A 230 -17.81 -33.23 16.02
CA ARG A 230 -16.63 -33.91 15.43
C ARG A 230 -16.93 -35.24 14.74
N VAL A 231 -18.07 -35.86 15.06
CA VAL A 231 -18.50 -37.17 14.52
C VAL A 231 -19.49 -37.02 13.35
N GLY A 232 -20.03 -35.83 13.13
CA GLY A 232 -21.08 -35.57 12.12
C GLY A 232 -20.57 -35.54 10.68
N THR A 233 -21.50 -35.39 9.72
CA THR A 233 -21.17 -35.04 8.33
C THR A 233 -20.86 -33.55 8.20
N PHE A 234 -20.24 -33.13 7.08
CA PHE A 234 -19.87 -31.73 6.86
C PHE A 234 -21.07 -30.77 7.02
N ASP A 235 -22.23 -31.11 6.48
CA ASP A 235 -23.43 -30.24 6.56
C ASP A 235 -23.99 -30.14 7.99
N VAL A 236 -23.95 -31.24 8.75
CA VAL A 236 -24.32 -31.27 10.17
C VAL A 236 -23.35 -30.44 11.00
N VAL A 237 -22.05 -30.46 10.66
CA VAL A 237 -21.05 -29.60 11.28
C VAL A 237 -21.35 -28.13 10.97
N CYS A 238 -21.65 -27.78 9.72
CA CYS A 238 -21.94 -26.41 9.31
C CYS A 238 -23.17 -25.84 10.04
N THR A 239 -24.27 -26.60 10.07
CA THR A 239 -25.50 -26.22 10.78
C THR A 239 -25.30 -26.16 12.29
N GLY A 240 -24.54 -27.11 12.85
CA GLY A 240 -24.16 -27.12 14.26
C GLY A 240 -23.34 -25.89 14.67
N LEU A 241 -22.36 -25.49 13.86
CA LEU A 241 -21.57 -24.28 14.10
C LEU A 241 -22.41 -23.00 14.01
N LYS A 242 -23.36 -22.92 13.07
CA LYS A 242 -24.35 -21.82 13.01
C LYS A 242 -25.18 -21.76 14.29
N SER A 243 -25.63 -22.91 14.81
CA SER A 243 -26.38 -22.97 16.08
C SER A 243 -25.56 -22.57 17.30
N LEU A 244 -24.29 -22.97 17.35
CA LEU A 244 -23.37 -22.62 18.44
C LEU A 244 -23.06 -21.12 18.42
N ARG A 245 -22.89 -20.53 17.23
CA ARG A 245 -22.75 -19.08 17.07
C ARG A 245 -23.98 -18.33 17.54
N ALA A 246 -25.18 -18.85 17.29
CA ALA A 246 -26.43 -18.25 17.77
C ALA A 246 -26.57 -18.32 19.30
N ALA A 247 -26.10 -19.41 19.93
CA ALA A 247 -26.10 -19.55 21.38
C ALA A 247 -25.08 -18.61 22.07
N TYR A 248 -23.92 -18.35 21.44
CA TYR A 248 -22.86 -17.51 22.01
C TYR A 248 -22.37 -16.42 21.03
N PRO A 249 -23.12 -15.32 20.82
CA PRO A 249 -22.76 -14.28 19.84
C PRO A 249 -21.51 -13.46 20.20
N SER A 250 -21.22 -13.30 21.49
CA SER A 250 -20.10 -12.49 21.99
C SER A 250 -18.76 -13.20 21.94
N LYS A 251 -18.73 -14.54 22.00
CA LYS A 251 -17.48 -15.32 22.07
C LYS A 251 -16.86 -15.57 20.68
N PRO A 252 -15.54 -15.42 20.51
CA PRO A 252 -14.87 -15.73 19.25
C PRO A 252 -14.66 -17.24 19.10
N ILE A 253 -15.46 -17.91 18.25
CA ILE A 253 -15.44 -19.38 18.07
C ILE A 253 -14.62 -19.82 16.84
N HIS A 254 -13.88 -18.89 16.22
CA HIS A 254 -13.24 -19.14 14.93
C HIS A 254 -12.20 -20.27 14.97
N ARG A 255 -11.44 -20.42 16.06
CA ARG A 255 -10.39 -21.46 16.17
C ARG A 255 -11.00 -22.84 16.33
N GLU A 256 -12.01 -22.93 17.18
CA GLU A 256 -12.77 -24.13 17.50
C GLU A 256 -13.54 -24.60 16.27
N ALA A 257 -14.19 -23.68 15.55
CA ALA A 257 -14.89 -23.97 14.30
C ALA A 257 -13.94 -24.59 13.27
N ILE A 258 -12.74 -24.02 13.09
CA ILE A 258 -11.74 -24.57 12.16
C ILE A 258 -11.25 -25.94 12.62
N ALA A 259 -11.07 -26.16 13.93
CA ALA A 259 -10.64 -27.45 14.45
C ALA A 259 -11.65 -28.58 14.16
N VAL A 260 -12.96 -28.27 14.12
CA VAL A 260 -14.01 -29.21 13.74
C VAL A 260 -14.08 -29.39 12.22
N ILE A 261 -13.92 -28.31 11.43
CA ILE A 261 -13.99 -28.36 9.96
C ILE A 261 -12.77 -29.06 9.34
N HIS A 262 -11.58 -28.85 9.91
CA HIS A 262 -10.30 -29.33 9.38
C HIS A 262 -10.28 -30.83 9.00
N PRO A 263 -10.71 -31.79 9.85
CA PRO A 263 -10.71 -33.21 9.48
C PRO A 263 -11.64 -33.53 8.30
N HIS A 264 -12.80 -32.87 8.18
CA HIS A 264 -13.69 -33.06 7.03
C HIS A 264 -13.10 -32.48 5.76
N PHE A 265 -12.54 -31.27 5.88
CA PHE A 265 -11.86 -30.59 4.77
C PHE A 265 -10.64 -31.38 4.31
N SER A 266 -9.81 -31.89 5.21
CA SER A 266 -8.65 -32.73 4.87
C SER A 266 -9.04 -34.03 4.19
N LYS A 267 -10.17 -34.65 4.55
CA LYS A 267 -10.68 -35.86 3.88
C LYS A 267 -11.19 -35.55 2.48
N ALA A 268 -11.98 -34.49 2.32
CA ALA A 268 -12.50 -34.08 1.02
C ALA A 268 -11.35 -33.74 0.05
N PHE A 269 -10.30 -33.07 0.53
CA PHE A 269 -9.18 -32.62 -0.29
C PHE A 269 -8.13 -33.70 -0.60
N ALA A 270 -8.18 -34.86 0.06
CA ALA A 270 -7.23 -35.94 -0.18
C ALA A 270 -7.44 -36.64 -1.53
N SER A 271 -8.69 -36.68 -2.01
CA SER A 271 -9.08 -37.27 -3.30
C SER A 271 -9.73 -36.23 -4.22
N TRP A 272 -9.47 -34.95 -4.00
CA TRP A 272 -10.10 -33.88 -4.76
C TRP A 272 -9.34 -33.60 -6.05
N GLU A 273 -10.07 -33.57 -7.16
CA GLU A 273 -9.59 -33.15 -8.47
C GLU A 273 -10.25 -31.81 -8.86
N PRO A 274 -9.54 -30.67 -8.69
CA PRO A 274 -10.13 -29.34 -8.84
C PRO A 274 -10.63 -28.99 -10.25
N LEU A 275 -10.20 -29.74 -11.27
CA LEU A 275 -10.57 -29.50 -12.67
C LEU A 275 -11.89 -30.17 -13.06
N GLU A 276 -12.30 -31.22 -12.35
CA GLU A 276 -13.54 -31.96 -12.63
C GLU A 276 -14.68 -31.48 -11.73
N ASP A 277 -14.41 -31.26 -10.44
CA ASP A 277 -15.37 -30.78 -9.46
C ASP A 277 -14.81 -29.56 -8.73
N ALA A 278 -15.53 -28.43 -8.82
CA ALA A 278 -15.16 -27.19 -8.13
C ALA A 278 -15.54 -27.21 -6.63
N LEU A 279 -16.20 -28.26 -6.12
CA LEU A 279 -16.70 -28.35 -4.74
C LEU A 279 -17.59 -27.16 -4.35
N GLU A 280 -18.54 -26.82 -5.21
CA GLU A 280 -19.43 -25.66 -5.07
C GLU A 280 -20.16 -25.64 -3.71
N GLY A 281 -20.65 -26.80 -3.25
CA GLY A 281 -21.33 -26.91 -1.96
C GLY A 281 -20.44 -26.57 -0.77
N VAL A 282 -19.16 -26.96 -0.82
CA VAL A 282 -18.18 -26.66 0.25
C VAL A 282 -17.83 -25.18 0.23
N ALA A 283 -17.60 -24.60 -0.96
CA ALA A 283 -17.32 -23.18 -1.10
C ALA A 283 -18.52 -22.32 -0.62
N ALA A 284 -19.74 -22.65 -1.03
CA ALA A 284 -20.96 -21.96 -0.58
C ALA A 284 -21.12 -22.04 0.94
N ALA A 285 -20.94 -23.22 1.53
CA ALA A 285 -21.02 -23.39 2.99
C ALA A 285 -19.97 -22.57 3.75
N LEU A 286 -18.74 -22.47 3.22
CA LEU A 286 -17.69 -21.64 3.80
C LEU A 286 -17.98 -20.14 3.65
N SER A 287 -18.61 -19.72 2.55
CA SER A 287 -19.05 -18.33 2.33
C SER A 287 -20.11 -17.93 3.35
N ASP A 288 -21.14 -18.76 3.51
CA ASP A 288 -22.18 -18.59 4.53
C ASP A 288 -21.63 -18.50 5.96
N MET A 289 -20.54 -19.22 6.24
CA MET A 289 -19.91 -19.30 7.56
C MET A 289 -18.71 -18.37 7.70
N ALA A 290 -18.49 -17.44 6.77
CA ALA A 290 -17.35 -16.52 6.82
C ALA A 290 -17.29 -15.76 8.15
N ASP A 291 -18.44 -15.39 8.70
CA ASP A 291 -18.57 -14.72 9.99
C ASP A 291 -18.14 -15.56 11.20
N ILE A 292 -18.20 -16.89 11.09
CA ILE A 292 -17.87 -17.84 12.15
C ILE A 292 -16.40 -18.23 12.06
N ILE A 293 -15.93 -18.52 10.85
CA ILE A 293 -14.63 -19.14 10.58
C ILE A 293 -13.50 -18.10 10.53
N GLN A 294 -13.80 -16.86 10.12
CA GLN A 294 -12.81 -15.80 10.04
C GLN A 294 -12.96 -14.80 11.20
N PRO A 295 -11.85 -14.37 11.82
CA PRO A 295 -11.88 -13.30 12.82
C PRO A 295 -12.36 -12.00 12.16
N ARG A 296 -13.08 -11.16 12.92
CA ARG A 296 -13.68 -9.91 12.41
C ARG A 296 -12.67 -9.01 11.68
N SER A 297 -11.43 -8.95 12.15
CA SER A 297 -10.34 -8.19 11.55
C SER A 297 -9.86 -8.66 10.17
N ARG A 298 -10.24 -9.88 9.75
CA ARG A 298 -9.82 -10.52 8.51
C ARG A 298 -10.99 -10.89 7.59
N ARG A 299 -12.23 -10.56 7.97
CA ARG A 299 -13.41 -10.81 7.14
C ARG A 299 -13.28 -10.06 5.82
N ILE A 300 -13.53 -10.78 4.74
CA ILE A 300 -13.72 -10.19 3.42
C ILE A 300 -15.12 -9.55 3.45
N VAL A 301 -15.18 -8.30 3.91
CA VAL A 301 -16.44 -7.56 4.00
C VAL A 301 -16.99 -7.40 2.58
N SER A 302 -18.06 -8.12 2.23
CA SER A 302 -19.01 -7.64 1.24
C SER A 302 -19.50 -6.28 1.74
N GLN A 303 -19.47 -5.23 0.92
CA GLN A 303 -19.89 -3.86 1.24
C GLN A 303 -21.39 -3.75 1.62
N ALA A 304 -21.84 -4.50 2.63
CA ALA A 304 -23.13 -4.33 3.24
C ALA A 304 -23.01 -3.19 4.25
N TYR A 305 -23.80 -2.14 4.02
CA TYR A 305 -23.93 -0.95 4.83
C TYR A 305 -24.17 -1.32 6.30
N THR A 306 -23.18 -1.13 7.17
CA THR A 306 -23.37 -1.28 8.62
C THR A 306 -24.10 -0.05 9.14
N HIS A 307 -25.26 -0.27 9.78
CA HIS A 307 -26.06 0.81 10.34
C HIS A 307 -25.30 1.53 11.47
N PRO A 308 -25.42 2.87 11.61
CA PRO A 308 -24.72 3.64 12.65
C PRO A 308 -25.01 3.19 14.10
N SER A 309 -26.13 2.50 14.34
CA SER A 309 -26.47 1.92 15.64
C SER A 309 -25.58 0.72 16.00
N GLU A 310 -25.12 -0.05 15.02
CA GLU A 310 -24.24 -1.20 15.21
C GLU A 310 -22.79 -0.77 15.48
N ALA A 311 -22.40 0.39 14.94
CA ALA A 311 -21.11 1.06 15.21
C ALA A 311 -20.97 1.61 16.64
N LEU A 312 -22.09 1.83 17.34
CA LEU A 312 -22.11 2.33 18.72
C LEU A 312 -22.12 1.21 19.75
N VAL A 313 -22.77 0.07 19.47
CA VAL A 313 -22.70 -1.16 20.30
C VAL A 313 -21.32 -1.81 20.22
N SER A 314 -20.64 -1.69 19.08
CA SER A 314 -19.28 -2.23 18.87
C SER A 314 -18.18 -1.51 19.67
N ARG A 315 -18.47 -0.37 20.30
CA ARG A 315 -17.51 0.33 21.18
C ARG A 315 -17.50 -0.18 22.62
N THR A 316 -18.57 -0.82 23.09
CA THR A 316 -18.68 -1.28 24.49
C THR A 316 -18.16 -2.70 24.70
N THR A 317 -18.02 -3.49 23.63
CA THR A 317 -17.47 -4.87 23.67
C THR A 317 -16.03 -4.94 23.19
N ILE A 318 -15.18 -4.01 23.63
CA ILE A 318 -13.72 -4.11 23.45
C ILE A 318 -13.16 -4.92 24.63
N GLU A 319 -13.60 -6.17 24.74
CA GLU A 319 -12.90 -7.19 25.52
C GLU A 319 -12.25 -8.14 24.51
N GLU A 320 -10.92 -8.04 24.41
CA GLU A 320 -10.01 -9.13 24.06
C GLU A 320 -10.20 -9.89 22.73
N GLU A 321 -10.49 -9.25 21.59
CA GLU A 321 -10.07 -9.86 20.32
C GLU A 321 -8.59 -9.55 20.07
N ASP A 322 -7.73 -10.55 20.24
CA ASP A 322 -6.32 -10.51 19.82
C ASP A 322 -6.24 -10.10 18.35
N THR A 323 -5.97 -8.82 18.10
CA THR A 323 -5.71 -8.35 16.74
C THR A 323 -4.54 -9.14 16.18
N ILE A 324 -4.82 -9.99 15.17
CA ILE A 324 -3.81 -10.82 14.55
C ILE A 324 -2.72 -9.90 14.02
N LYS A 325 -1.51 -10.02 14.59
CA LYS A 325 -0.37 -9.18 14.21
C LYS A 325 -0.13 -9.27 12.70
N ARG A 326 0.28 -8.15 12.09
CA ARG A 326 0.68 -8.15 10.67
C ARG A 326 1.82 -9.16 10.49
N GLY A 327 1.63 -10.12 9.58
CA GLY A 327 2.62 -11.18 9.28
C GLY A 327 2.31 -12.55 9.92
N THR A 328 1.33 -12.65 10.82
CA THR A 328 0.84 -13.94 11.33
C THR A 328 -0.42 -14.38 10.59
N THR A 329 -0.46 -15.64 10.17
CA THR A 329 -1.56 -16.27 9.44
C THR A 329 -2.68 -16.69 10.40
N SER A 330 -3.94 -16.47 10.03
CA SER A 330 -5.08 -17.01 10.80
C SER A 330 -5.15 -18.54 10.66
N ALA A 331 -5.88 -19.22 11.55
CA ALA A 331 -6.09 -20.66 11.45
C ALA A 331 -6.77 -21.03 10.11
N TYR A 332 -7.68 -20.19 9.63
CA TYR A 332 -8.40 -20.38 8.36
C TYR A 332 -7.46 -20.19 7.17
N GLU A 333 -6.70 -19.09 7.18
CA GLU A 333 -5.69 -18.82 6.17
C GLU A 333 -4.62 -19.94 6.12
N THR A 334 -4.26 -20.51 7.27
CA THR A 334 -3.31 -21.63 7.36
C THR A 334 -3.91 -22.92 6.77
N MET A 335 -5.19 -23.20 7.03
CA MET A 335 -5.91 -24.33 6.43
C MET A 335 -5.94 -24.22 4.91
N MET A 336 -6.30 -23.04 4.39
CA MET A 336 -6.31 -22.76 2.94
C MET A 336 -4.91 -22.88 2.33
N LEU A 337 -3.88 -22.39 3.01
CA LEU A 337 -2.50 -22.50 2.55
C LEU A 337 -1.95 -23.93 2.50
N LYS A 338 -2.38 -24.80 3.43
CA LYS A 338 -1.86 -26.17 3.53
C LYS A 338 -2.63 -27.18 2.71
N LEU A 339 -3.94 -27.00 2.55
CA LEU A 339 -4.82 -27.99 1.92
C LEU A 339 -5.28 -27.53 0.53
N TRP A 340 -5.81 -26.30 0.42
CA TRP A 340 -6.37 -25.79 -0.82
C TRP A 340 -5.29 -25.31 -1.81
N LEU A 341 -4.31 -24.54 -1.35
CA LEU A 341 -3.30 -23.97 -2.24
C LEU A 341 -2.45 -25.04 -2.95
N PRO A 342 -1.92 -26.10 -2.30
CA PRO A 342 -1.07 -27.06 -2.99
C PRO A 342 -1.82 -27.87 -4.05
N THR A 343 -3.08 -28.26 -3.77
CA THR A 343 -3.94 -29.00 -4.70
C THR A 343 -4.27 -28.16 -5.93
N VAL A 344 -4.69 -26.91 -5.73
CA VAL A 344 -4.96 -25.99 -6.85
C VAL A 344 -3.69 -25.58 -7.58
N SER A 345 -2.57 -25.35 -6.89
CA SER A 345 -1.29 -25.09 -7.56
C SER A 345 -0.86 -26.27 -8.44
N SER A 346 -1.11 -27.51 -8.03
CA SER A 346 -0.90 -28.70 -8.86
C SER A 346 -1.85 -28.72 -10.06
N ALA A 347 -3.14 -28.46 -9.85
CA ALA A 347 -4.12 -28.37 -10.92
C ALA A 347 -3.76 -27.27 -11.95
N VAL A 348 -3.28 -26.10 -11.49
CA VAL A 348 -2.78 -25.03 -12.37
C VAL A 348 -1.60 -25.51 -13.21
N THR A 349 -0.72 -26.37 -12.71
CA THR A 349 0.36 -26.94 -13.54
C THR A 349 -0.13 -27.95 -14.57
N GLN A 350 -1.15 -28.75 -14.27
CA GLN A 350 -1.67 -29.80 -15.16
C GLN A 350 -2.71 -29.29 -16.19
N TRP A 351 -3.43 -28.22 -15.86
CA TRP A 351 -4.51 -27.64 -16.68
C TRP A 351 -4.09 -27.27 -18.11
N ASP A 352 -4.88 -27.57 -19.13
CA ASP A 352 -4.60 -27.10 -20.50
C ASP A 352 -5.07 -25.65 -20.70
N VAL A 353 -4.13 -24.76 -21.03
CA VAL A 353 -4.39 -23.34 -21.28
C VAL A 353 -5.40 -23.11 -22.41
N LYS A 354 -5.51 -24.04 -23.36
CA LYS A 354 -6.47 -23.93 -24.48
C LYS A 354 -7.92 -24.15 -24.05
N HIS A 355 -8.15 -24.74 -22.89
CA HIS A 355 -9.46 -25.01 -22.31
C HIS A 355 -9.61 -24.27 -20.98
N PRO A 356 -9.83 -22.93 -21.00
CA PRO A 356 -9.91 -22.08 -19.81
C PRO A 356 -11.05 -22.38 -18.84
N HIS A 357 -12.19 -22.82 -19.34
CA HIS A 357 -13.44 -22.93 -18.58
C HIS A 357 -13.32 -23.64 -17.20
N PRO A 358 -12.69 -24.84 -17.06
CA PRO A 358 -12.64 -25.53 -15.77
C PRO A 358 -11.90 -24.75 -14.68
N MET A 359 -10.80 -24.08 -15.05
CA MET A 359 -10.01 -23.30 -14.10
C MET A 359 -10.67 -21.95 -13.78
N VAL A 360 -11.30 -21.32 -14.77
CA VAL A 360 -12.07 -20.08 -14.55
C VAL A 360 -13.24 -20.35 -13.60
N HIS A 361 -14.01 -21.41 -13.85
CA HIS A 361 -15.11 -21.84 -12.97
C HIS A 361 -14.64 -22.10 -11.54
N LEU A 362 -13.53 -22.83 -11.36
CA LEU A 362 -12.94 -23.07 -10.05
C LEU A 362 -12.60 -21.76 -9.31
N LEU A 363 -12.01 -20.79 -10.01
CA LEU A 363 -11.67 -19.51 -9.41
C LEU A 363 -12.91 -18.68 -9.08
N GLU A 364 -13.92 -18.64 -9.95
CA GLU A 364 -15.19 -17.93 -9.69
C GLU A 364 -15.87 -18.45 -8.42
N VAL A 365 -15.97 -19.77 -8.27
CA VAL A 365 -16.59 -20.44 -7.11
C VAL A 365 -15.84 -20.13 -5.81
N TRP A 366 -14.50 -20.16 -5.82
CA TRP A 366 -13.70 -20.01 -4.60
C TRP A 366 -13.29 -18.56 -4.28
N THR A 367 -13.33 -17.63 -5.24
CA THR A 367 -12.99 -16.21 -5.04
C THR A 367 -13.65 -15.56 -3.82
N PRO A 368 -14.97 -15.72 -3.53
CA PRO A 368 -15.60 -15.09 -2.36
C PRO A 368 -15.07 -15.60 -1.01
N VAL A 369 -14.45 -16.77 -0.99
CA VAL A 369 -14.06 -17.50 0.23
C VAL A 369 -12.55 -17.45 0.46
N LEU A 370 -11.77 -17.16 -0.59
CA LEU A 370 -10.31 -17.21 -0.57
C LEU A 370 -9.68 -16.01 0.15
N PRO A 371 -8.67 -16.24 1.02
CA PRO A 371 -7.85 -15.15 1.52
C PRO A 371 -7.19 -14.37 0.37
N PRO A 372 -7.16 -13.02 0.42
CA PRO A 372 -6.71 -12.20 -0.71
C PRO A 372 -5.30 -12.52 -1.23
N PHE A 373 -4.39 -12.88 -0.32
CA PHE A 373 -3.02 -13.21 -0.68
C PHE A 373 -2.89 -14.61 -1.33
N VAL A 374 -3.79 -15.55 -0.99
CA VAL A 374 -3.85 -16.88 -1.62
C VAL A 374 -4.39 -16.74 -3.04
N ALA A 375 -5.49 -16.00 -3.21
CA ALA A 375 -6.06 -15.68 -4.53
C ALA A 375 -5.01 -15.01 -5.43
N LYS A 376 -4.30 -13.98 -4.91
CA LYS A 376 -3.21 -13.33 -5.65
C LYS A 376 -2.11 -14.32 -6.07
N ARG A 377 -1.70 -15.23 -5.19
CA ARG A 377 -0.64 -16.21 -5.49
C ARG A 377 -1.04 -17.18 -6.60
N VAL A 378 -2.30 -17.65 -6.59
CA VAL A 378 -2.82 -18.52 -7.65
C VAL A 378 -2.94 -17.77 -8.96
N LEU A 379 -3.50 -16.55 -8.95
CA LEU A 379 -3.56 -15.71 -10.14
C LEU A 379 -2.15 -15.46 -10.71
N ASP A 380 -1.16 -15.17 -9.86
CA ASP A 380 0.24 -15.02 -10.28
C ASP A 380 0.82 -16.30 -10.92
N GLN A 381 0.36 -17.48 -10.49
CA GLN A 381 0.77 -18.75 -11.10
C GLN A 381 0.10 -18.97 -12.46
N VAL A 382 -1.19 -18.64 -12.56
CA VAL A 382 -1.94 -18.68 -13.81
C VAL A 382 -1.36 -17.70 -14.82
N THR A 383 -1.10 -16.44 -14.43
CA THR A 383 -0.52 -15.43 -15.33
C THR A 383 0.85 -15.85 -15.86
N ARG A 384 1.70 -16.45 -15.02
CA ARG A 384 2.97 -17.05 -15.47
C ARG A 384 2.74 -18.14 -16.52
N LYS A 385 1.78 -19.04 -16.30
CA LYS A 385 1.47 -20.12 -17.25
C LYS A 385 0.90 -19.59 -18.58
N LEU A 386 -0.02 -18.63 -18.51
CA LEU A 386 -0.55 -17.92 -19.67
C LEU A 386 0.58 -17.26 -20.46
N SER A 387 1.48 -16.56 -19.77
CA SER A 387 2.65 -15.91 -20.37
C SER A 387 3.57 -16.92 -21.07
N THR A 388 3.87 -18.07 -20.44
CA THR A 388 4.67 -19.12 -21.08
C THR A 388 3.99 -19.68 -22.34
N SER A 389 2.66 -19.86 -22.31
CA SER A 389 1.91 -20.34 -23.48
C SER A 389 1.83 -19.30 -24.60
N VAL A 390 1.73 -18.00 -24.27
CA VAL A 390 1.87 -16.91 -25.26
C VAL A 390 3.28 -16.90 -25.84
N HIS A 391 4.31 -17.11 -25.00
CA HIS A 391 5.70 -17.12 -25.43
C HIS A 391 6.00 -18.26 -26.43
N GLU A 392 5.44 -19.45 -26.21
CA GLU A 392 5.55 -20.58 -27.13
C GLU A 392 4.70 -20.41 -28.40
N TRP A 393 3.60 -19.65 -28.31
CA TRP A 393 2.72 -19.40 -29.44
C TRP A 393 3.42 -18.62 -30.55
N ASN A 394 3.28 -19.14 -31.77
CA ASN A 394 3.74 -18.54 -33.01
C ASN A 394 2.56 -18.21 -33.93
N PRO A 395 2.27 -16.92 -34.19
CA PRO A 395 1.12 -16.50 -35.00
C PRO A 395 1.10 -17.05 -36.43
N ARG A 396 2.28 -17.39 -36.98
CA ARG A 396 2.43 -17.91 -38.35
C ARG A 396 2.17 -19.41 -38.49
N LYS A 397 2.36 -20.19 -37.43
CA LYS A 397 2.29 -21.66 -37.45
C LYS A 397 0.97 -22.19 -36.91
N PHE A 398 0.41 -21.52 -35.90
CA PHE A 398 -0.80 -21.99 -35.22
C PHE A 398 -2.04 -21.29 -35.74
N LYS A 399 -3.00 -22.07 -36.23
CA LYS A 399 -4.31 -21.58 -36.71
C LYS A 399 -5.17 -21.00 -35.58
N LYS A 400 -5.06 -21.52 -34.36
CA LYS A 400 -5.80 -21.01 -33.19
C LYS A 400 -5.00 -19.87 -32.56
N SER A 401 -5.62 -18.70 -32.46
CA SER A 401 -5.02 -17.51 -31.87
C SER A 401 -5.35 -17.43 -30.37
N PRO A 402 -4.44 -16.89 -29.53
CA PRO A 402 -4.60 -16.88 -28.07
C PRO A 402 -5.86 -16.19 -27.56
N HIS A 403 -6.52 -15.37 -28.37
CA HIS A 403 -7.77 -14.71 -28.00
C HIS A 403 -8.85 -15.70 -27.53
N THR A 404 -8.84 -16.95 -28.02
CA THR A 404 -9.84 -17.95 -27.63
C THR A 404 -9.75 -18.36 -26.16
N TRP A 405 -8.58 -18.18 -25.54
CA TRP A 405 -8.37 -18.53 -24.13
C TRP A 405 -7.98 -17.34 -23.26
N VAL A 406 -7.21 -16.38 -23.77
CA VAL A 406 -6.82 -15.18 -23.00
C VAL A 406 -8.02 -14.32 -22.63
N VAL A 407 -9.05 -14.24 -23.48
CA VAL A 407 -10.20 -13.34 -23.27
C VAL A 407 -11.00 -13.71 -22.02
N GLU A 408 -11.15 -15.00 -21.73
CA GLU A 408 -11.84 -15.47 -20.50
C GLU A 408 -11.10 -15.10 -19.22
N TRP A 409 -9.79 -14.86 -19.31
CA TRP A 409 -8.95 -14.45 -18.19
C TRP A 409 -8.94 -12.94 -17.93
N LEU A 410 -9.33 -12.11 -18.90
CA LEU A 410 -9.26 -10.65 -18.80
C LEU A 410 -9.91 -10.06 -17.52
N PRO A 411 -11.06 -10.56 -17.02
CA PRO A 411 -11.66 -10.03 -15.79
C PRO A 411 -10.81 -10.25 -14.52
N PHE A 412 -9.95 -11.27 -14.51
CA PHE A 412 -9.17 -11.69 -13.34
C PHE A 412 -7.73 -11.17 -13.35
N LEU A 413 -7.25 -10.68 -14.51
CA LEU A 413 -5.89 -10.20 -14.67
C LEU A 413 -5.69 -8.81 -14.03
N LYS A 414 -4.45 -8.52 -13.62
CA LYS A 414 -4.11 -7.21 -13.07
C LYS A 414 -4.10 -6.17 -14.18
N PRO A 415 -4.44 -4.89 -13.90
CA PRO A 415 -4.41 -3.83 -14.91
C PRO A 415 -3.08 -3.75 -15.70
N ALA A 416 -1.95 -3.94 -15.01
CA ALA A 416 -0.62 -3.96 -15.65
C ALA A 416 -0.45 -5.07 -16.70
N ASP A 417 -1.16 -6.19 -16.56
CA ASP A 417 -1.12 -7.30 -17.51
C ASP A 417 -2.00 -7.05 -18.76
N LEU A 418 -3.00 -6.17 -18.63
CA LEU A 418 -3.93 -5.75 -19.70
C LEU A 418 -3.37 -4.62 -20.57
N ASP A 419 -2.41 -3.85 -20.07
CA ASP A 419 -1.90 -2.67 -20.76
C ASP A 419 -1.15 -3.04 -22.06
N PRO A 420 -1.60 -2.59 -23.24
CA PRO A 420 -0.98 -2.92 -24.52
C PRO A 420 0.36 -2.19 -24.78
N LYS A 421 0.73 -1.26 -23.90
CA LYS A 421 2.02 -0.54 -23.89
C LYS A 421 2.96 -1.00 -22.77
N GLY A 422 2.47 -1.82 -21.84
CA GLY A 422 3.25 -2.31 -20.71
C GLY A 422 4.15 -3.49 -21.07
N SER A 423 4.55 -4.25 -20.05
CA SER A 423 5.29 -5.51 -20.16
C SER A 423 4.41 -6.74 -19.89
N GLY A 424 3.09 -6.55 -19.86
CA GLY A 424 2.10 -7.56 -19.55
C GLY A 424 1.82 -8.58 -20.65
N LEU A 425 0.87 -9.48 -20.37
CA LEU A 425 0.42 -10.53 -21.30
C LEU A 425 -0.05 -9.94 -22.65
N VAL A 426 -0.86 -8.89 -22.61
CA VAL A 426 -1.42 -8.24 -23.81
C VAL A 426 -0.31 -7.58 -24.65
N ALA A 427 0.68 -6.98 -24.01
CA ALA A 427 1.82 -6.37 -24.69
C ALA A 427 2.70 -7.42 -25.39
N GLU A 428 2.93 -8.58 -24.76
CA GLU A 428 3.69 -9.69 -25.37
C GLU A 428 2.97 -10.26 -26.61
N VAL A 429 1.64 -10.41 -26.55
CA VAL A 429 0.83 -10.78 -27.72
C VAL A 429 0.97 -9.73 -28.83
N LYS A 430 0.84 -8.45 -28.50
CA LYS A 430 0.99 -7.34 -29.46
C LYS A 430 2.37 -7.34 -30.12
N ARG A 431 3.44 -7.59 -29.36
CA ARG A 431 4.80 -7.71 -29.87
C ARG A 431 4.92 -8.86 -30.87
N LYS A 432 4.38 -10.03 -30.54
CA LYS A 432 4.36 -11.20 -31.46
C LYS A 432 3.54 -10.97 -32.71
N ILE A 433 2.38 -10.34 -32.60
CA ILE A 433 1.56 -9.95 -33.76
C ILE A 433 2.33 -8.97 -34.65
N ARG A 434 2.99 -7.96 -34.08
CA ARG A 434 3.87 -7.04 -34.84
C ARG A 434 4.94 -7.79 -35.62
N HIS A 435 5.68 -8.70 -34.98
CA HIS A 435 6.74 -9.48 -35.63
C HIS A 435 6.18 -10.42 -36.71
N ALA A 436 4.99 -10.98 -36.49
CA ALA A 436 4.30 -11.78 -37.48
C ALA A 436 3.88 -10.94 -38.70
N LEU A 437 3.34 -9.73 -38.50
CA LEU A 437 2.93 -8.84 -39.59
C LEU A 437 4.11 -8.36 -40.44
N GLN A 438 5.31 -8.25 -39.87
CA GLN A 438 6.54 -7.94 -40.61
C GLN A 438 7.00 -9.08 -41.53
N SER A 439 6.60 -10.31 -41.24
CA SER A 439 7.07 -11.52 -41.93
C SER A 439 5.95 -12.38 -42.50
N ILE A 440 4.71 -11.87 -42.51
CA ILE A 440 3.55 -12.56 -43.06
C ILE A 440 3.65 -12.57 -44.58
N ASP A 441 3.25 -13.69 -45.13
CA ASP A 441 3.00 -13.87 -46.55
C ASP A 441 1.64 -13.23 -46.87
N LEU A 442 1.64 -12.16 -47.65
CA LEU A 442 0.46 -11.31 -47.87
C LEU A 442 -0.65 -12.08 -48.61
N SER A 443 -0.28 -13.10 -49.39
CA SER A 443 -1.22 -13.98 -50.11
C SER A 443 -2.10 -14.84 -49.19
N LYS A 444 -1.66 -15.10 -47.95
CA LYS A 444 -2.40 -15.93 -46.97
C LYS A 444 -3.49 -15.17 -46.23
N GLY A 445 -3.59 -13.85 -46.44
CA GLY A 445 -4.59 -13.00 -45.80
C GLY A 445 -4.35 -12.75 -44.31
N PRO A 446 -5.37 -12.27 -43.59
CA PRO A 446 -5.24 -11.82 -42.21
C PRO A 446 -5.05 -12.98 -41.22
N LEU A 447 -4.25 -12.71 -40.18
CA LEU A 447 -4.08 -13.59 -39.03
C LEU A 447 -5.42 -13.85 -38.30
N PRO A 448 -5.67 -15.10 -37.84
CA PRO A 448 -6.86 -15.42 -37.05
C PRO A 448 -6.96 -14.61 -35.76
N GLY A 449 -8.17 -14.13 -35.45
CA GLY A 449 -8.45 -13.44 -34.18
C GLY A 449 -8.16 -11.93 -34.17
N MET A 450 -7.82 -11.32 -35.31
CA MET A 450 -7.43 -9.90 -35.35
C MET A 450 -8.55 -8.94 -34.91
N GLU A 451 -9.81 -9.26 -35.16
CA GLU A 451 -10.93 -8.42 -34.71
C GLU A 451 -11.09 -8.41 -33.19
N GLN A 452 -10.88 -9.57 -32.55
CA GLN A 452 -10.90 -9.70 -31.10
C GLN A 452 -9.75 -8.92 -30.48
N TRP A 453 -8.56 -9.00 -31.08
CA TRP A 453 -7.41 -8.19 -30.66
C TRP A 453 -7.61 -6.68 -30.90
N ARG A 454 -8.36 -6.28 -31.93
CA ARG A 454 -8.77 -4.87 -32.12
C ARG A 454 -9.61 -4.36 -30.95
N LYS A 455 -10.48 -5.21 -30.38
CA LYS A 455 -11.26 -4.87 -29.17
C LYS A 455 -10.38 -4.77 -27.92
N VAL A 456 -9.41 -5.67 -27.76
CA VAL A 456 -8.54 -5.72 -26.57
C VAL A 456 -7.48 -4.61 -26.56
N PHE A 457 -6.81 -4.34 -27.69
CA PHE A 457 -5.77 -3.28 -27.77
C PHE A 457 -6.38 -1.87 -27.89
N GLY A 458 -7.62 -1.78 -28.34
CA GLY A 458 -8.26 -0.54 -28.73
C GLY A 458 -7.97 -0.14 -30.18
N LYS A 459 -8.97 0.48 -30.82
CA LYS A 459 -8.97 0.82 -32.25
C LYS A 459 -7.73 1.62 -32.68
N ARG A 460 -7.39 2.68 -31.92
CA ARG A 460 -6.26 3.58 -32.25
C ARG A 460 -4.92 2.87 -32.28
N GLU A 461 -4.64 2.03 -31.28
CA GLU A 461 -3.35 1.33 -31.20
C GLU A 461 -3.24 0.22 -32.25
N PHE A 462 -4.34 -0.47 -32.53
CA PHE A 462 -4.40 -1.49 -33.57
C PHE A 462 -4.21 -0.88 -34.97
N ASP A 463 -4.90 0.22 -35.28
CA ASP A 463 -4.79 0.92 -36.57
C ASP A 463 -3.36 1.47 -36.77
N HIS A 464 -2.73 2.00 -35.72
CA HIS A 464 -1.33 2.42 -35.77
C HIS A 464 -0.36 1.25 -36.03
N LEU A 465 -0.63 0.08 -35.45
CA LEU A 465 0.18 -1.12 -35.67
C LEU A 465 0.11 -1.58 -37.13
N LEU A 466 -1.09 -1.62 -37.73
CA LEU A 466 -1.25 -1.98 -39.14
C LEU A 466 -0.63 -0.94 -40.07
N THR A 467 -0.87 0.35 -39.83
CA THR A 467 -0.33 1.42 -40.69
C THR A 467 1.20 1.51 -40.64
N SER A 468 1.83 1.27 -39.48
CA SER A 468 3.29 1.32 -39.36
C SER A 468 4.02 0.10 -39.91
N HIS A 469 3.47 -1.12 -39.77
CA HIS A 469 4.19 -2.36 -40.10
C HIS A 469 3.69 -3.06 -41.37
N LEU A 470 2.42 -2.87 -41.75
CA LEU A 470 1.80 -3.61 -42.86
C LEU A 470 1.67 -2.75 -44.13
N VAL A 471 1.30 -1.47 -44.01
CA VAL A 471 1.13 -0.57 -45.18
C VAL A 471 2.42 -0.38 -46.00
N PRO A 472 3.61 -0.15 -45.39
CA PRO A 472 4.85 -0.09 -46.16
C PRO A 472 5.15 -1.39 -46.92
N ARG A 473 4.76 -2.54 -46.36
CA ARG A 473 4.94 -3.84 -47.01
C ARG A 473 3.98 -4.05 -48.17
N PHE A 474 2.74 -3.59 -48.06
CA PHE A 474 1.83 -3.59 -49.21
C PHE A 474 2.32 -2.69 -50.32
N ALA A 475 2.88 -1.52 -49.99
CA ALA A 475 3.45 -0.62 -50.98
C ALA A 475 4.62 -1.27 -51.72
N ALA A 476 5.53 -1.94 -51.00
CA ALA A 476 6.61 -2.71 -51.63
C ALA A 476 6.09 -3.89 -52.46
N HIS A 477 5.11 -4.65 -51.95
CA HIS A 477 4.52 -5.78 -52.67
C HIS A 477 3.84 -5.37 -53.98
N LEU A 478 3.08 -4.27 -53.98
CA LEU A 478 2.48 -3.72 -55.20
C LEU A 478 3.52 -3.06 -56.11
N ARG A 479 4.64 -2.58 -55.58
CA ARG A 479 5.72 -2.05 -56.42
C ARG A 479 6.43 -3.17 -57.18
N ASP A 480 6.75 -4.26 -56.48
CA ASP A 480 7.64 -5.30 -57.00
C ASP A 480 6.88 -6.40 -57.76
N ASN A 481 5.66 -6.76 -57.33
CA ASN A 481 4.93 -7.92 -57.87
C ASN A 481 3.72 -7.55 -58.73
N PHE A 482 3.23 -6.30 -58.68
CA PHE A 482 2.04 -5.91 -59.44
C PHE A 482 2.43 -5.19 -60.72
N GLU A 483 2.14 -5.82 -61.86
CA GLU A 483 2.28 -5.23 -63.19
C GLU A 483 0.88 -5.09 -63.80
N VAL A 484 0.63 -3.95 -64.45
CA VAL A 484 -0.62 -3.75 -65.19
C VAL A 484 -0.37 -4.26 -66.60
N ASN A 485 -1.20 -5.17 -67.09
CA ASN A 485 -1.06 -5.71 -68.44
C ASN A 485 -2.45 -5.86 -69.07
N PRO A 486 -2.75 -5.12 -70.16
CA PRO A 486 -4.06 -5.17 -70.81
C PRO A 486 -4.42 -6.55 -71.40
N ALA A 487 -3.42 -7.38 -71.76
CA ALA A 487 -3.66 -8.68 -72.40
C ALA A 487 -3.87 -9.83 -71.39
N GLU A 488 -3.12 -9.85 -70.30
CA GLU A 488 -3.19 -10.87 -69.25
C GLU A 488 -2.89 -10.25 -67.89
N GLN A 489 -3.94 -9.90 -67.14
CA GLN A 489 -3.81 -9.23 -65.86
C GLN A 489 -3.70 -10.22 -64.69
N ASP A 490 -2.60 -10.15 -63.93
CA ASP A 490 -2.51 -10.83 -62.63
C ASP A 490 -3.13 -9.95 -61.53
N LEU A 491 -4.17 -10.47 -60.88
CA LEU A 491 -4.87 -9.83 -59.78
C LEU A 491 -4.39 -10.31 -58.41
N ALA A 492 -3.61 -11.39 -58.33
CA ALA A 492 -3.17 -11.97 -57.07
C ALA A 492 -2.47 -10.97 -56.13
N PRO A 493 -1.61 -10.04 -56.63
CA PRO A 493 -1.00 -9.04 -55.76
C PRO A 493 -2.00 -8.04 -55.16
N LEU A 494 -3.06 -7.72 -55.90
CA LEU A 494 -4.10 -6.78 -55.48
C LEU A 494 -5.13 -7.46 -54.57
N GLU A 495 -5.53 -8.69 -54.89
CA GLU A 495 -6.39 -9.53 -54.04
C GLU A 495 -5.76 -9.78 -52.67
N ALA A 496 -4.43 -9.96 -52.62
CA ALA A 496 -3.69 -10.08 -51.36
C ALA A 496 -3.82 -8.82 -50.47
N VAL A 497 -3.94 -7.62 -51.05
CA VAL A 497 -4.23 -6.38 -50.31
C VAL A 497 -5.71 -6.33 -49.92
N PHE A 498 -6.61 -6.70 -50.82
CA PHE A 498 -8.05 -6.70 -50.56
C PHE A 498 -8.52 -7.73 -49.54
N ALA A 499 -7.75 -8.80 -49.33
CA ALA A 499 -7.97 -9.75 -48.23
C ALA A 499 -7.94 -9.07 -46.84
N TRP A 500 -7.38 -7.86 -46.73
CA TRP A 500 -7.31 -7.06 -45.49
C TRP A 500 -8.35 -5.94 -45.41
N ARG A 501 -9.30 -5.89 -46.36
CA ARG A 501 -10.47 -5.00 -46.27
C ARG A 501 -11.23 -5.27 -44.97
N GLY A 502 -11.70 -4.20 -44.31
CA GLY A 502 -12.38 -4.26 -43.01
C GLY A 502 -11.47 -4.22 -41.78
N LEU A 503 -10.20 -4.64 -41.91
CA LEU A 503 -9.17 -4.46 -40.88
C LEU A 503 -8.37 -3.16 -41.08
N ILE A 504 -8.11 -2.79 -42.33
CA ILE A 504 -7.45 -1.54 -42.71
C ILE A 504 -8.51 -0.54 -43.18
N SER A 505 -8.30 0.75 -42.91
CA SER A 505 -9.19 1.81 -43.39
C SER A 505 -9.18 1.87 -44.92
N ASN A 506 -10.36 2.00 -45.51
CA ASN A 506 -10.52 2.20 -46.96
C ASN A 506 -9.72 3.40 -47.45
N THR A 507 -9.61 4.47 -46.64
CA THR A 507 -8.79 5.66 -46.96
C THR A 507 -7.33 5.32 -47.21
N THR A 508 -6.76 4.44 -46.38
CA THR A 508 -5.35 4.01 -46.50
C THR A 508 -5.15 3.11 -47.71
N ILE A 509 -6.13 2.28 -48.06
CA ILE A 509 -6.11 1.49 -49.31
C ILE A 509 -6.17 2.43 -50.52
N GLY A 510 -7.02 3.46 -50.50
CA GLY A 510 -7.10 4.45 -51.59
C GLY A 510 -5.81 5.24 -51.78
N GLU A 511 -5.16 5.66 -50.69
CA GLU A 511 -3.82 6.30 -50.74
C GLU A 511 -2.75 5.36 -51.29
N LEU A 512 -2.77 4.09 -50.90
CA LEU A 512 -1.86 3.07 -51.41
C LEU A 512 -2.04 2.86 -52.93
N LEU A 513 -3.29 2.77 -53.40
CA LEU A 513 -3.61 2.65 -54.82
C LEU A 513 -3.16 3.89 -55.59
N LYS A 514 -3.41 5.10 -55.08
CA LYS A 514 -2.90 6.34 -55.68
C LYS A 514 -1.37 6.33 -55.82
N ALA A 515 -0.66 5.77 -54.85
CA ALA A 515 0.80 5.77 -54.85
C ALA A 515 1.45 4.67 -55.71
N GLN A 516 0.84 3.48 -55.83
CA GLN A 516 1.48 2.33 -56.50
C GLN A 516 0.70 1.76 -57.70
N PHE A 517 -0.63 1.88 -57.72
CA PHE A 517 -1.47 1.38 -58.83
C PHE A 517 -1.62 2.42 -59.93
N PHE A 518 -2.11 3.62 -59.60
CA PHE A 518 -2.44 4.64 -60.60
C PHE A 518 -1.25 5.10 -61.47
N PRO A 519 -0.01 5.23 -60.95
CA PRO A 519 1.12 5.59 -61.81
C PRO A 519 1.38 4.56 -62.91
N LYS A 520 1.40 3.26 -62.56
CA LYS A 520 1.56 2.15 -63.52
C LYS A 520 0.39 2.09 -64.50
N PHE A 521 -0.83 2.27 -63.98
CA PHE A 521 -2.05 2.29 -64.79
C PHE A 521 -2.02 3.43 -65.82
N LEU A 522 -1.67 4.65 -65.39
CA LEU A 522 -1.60 5.83 -66.26
C LEU A 522 -0.50 5.68 -67.32
N GLU A 523 0.65 5.13 -66.96
CA GLU A 523 1.74 4.86 -67.91
C GLU A 523 1.28 3.93 -69.03
N ILE A 524 0.60 2.83 -68.70
CA ILE A 524 0.11 1.88 -69.71
C ILE A 524 -1.04 2.45 -70.51
N THR A 525 -1.93 3.26 -69.90
CA THR A 525 -2.95 3.98 -70.68
C THR A 525 -2.29 4.94 -71.68
N HIS A 526 -1.23 5.66 -71.29
CA HIS A 526 -0.51 6.56 -72.18
C HIS A 526 0.17 5.79 -73.32
N GLN A 527 0.85 4.69 -73.01
CA GLN A 527 1.47 3.82 -74.02
C GLN A 527 0.44 3.23 -74.99
N TRP A 528 -0.70 2.76 -74.47
CA TRP A 528 -1.77 2.21 -75.30
C TRP A 528 -2.41 3.28 -76.17
N LEU A 529 -2.62 4.50 -75.67
CA LEU A 529 -3.16 5.62 -76.44
C LEU A 529 -2.17 6.20 -77.47
N SER A 530 -0.87 5.98 -77.27
CA SER A 530 0.22 6.43 -78.15
C SER A 530 0.61 5.40 -79.21
N SER A 531 -0.09 4.26 -79.32
CA SER A 531 0.17 3.28 -80.39
C SER A 531 -0.55 3.66 -81.68
N GLU A 532 -0.10 3.15 -82.83
CA GLU A 532 -0.70 3.48 -84.13
C GLU A 532 -2.07 2.81 -84.33
N GLU A 533 -2.30 1.65 -83.70
CA GLU A 533 -3.50 0.80 -83.88
C GLU A 533 -4.47 0.83 -82.67
N VAL A 534 -4.69 2.00 -82.05
CA VAL A 534 -5.58 2.10 -80.87
C VAL A 534 -7.05 1.92 -81.25
N VAL A 535 -7.70 0.98 -80.58
CA VAL A 535 -9.17 0.85 -80.56
C VAL A 535 -9.71 1.45 -79.26
N PHE A 536 -10.25 2.68 -79.32
CA PHE A 536 -10.73 3.41 -78.13
C PHE A 536 -11.84 2.68 -77.36
N SER A 537 -12.68 1.87 -78.03
CA SER A 537 -13.72 1.08 -77.36
C SER A 537 -13.15 -0.03 -76.47
N GLU A 538 -12.00 -0.60 -76.83
CA GLU A 538 -11.32 -1.61 -76.01
C GLU A 538 -10.70 -0.97 -74.77
N VAL A 539 -10.06 0.18 -74.93
CA VAL A 539 -9.54 0.98 -73.81
C VAL A 539 -10.65 1.36 -72.83
N GLN A 540 -11.81 1.80 -73.34
CA GLN A 540 -12.97 2.13 -72.51
C GLN A 540 -13.48 0.90 -71.74
N THR A 541 -13.66 -0.23 -72.41
CA THR A 541 -14.14 -1.48 -71.79
C THR A 541 -13.19 -1.94 -70.68
N TRP A 542 -11.87 -1.81 -70.90
CA TRP A 542 -10.85 -2.17 -69.92
C TRP A 542 -10.87 -1.27 -68.68
N ILE A 543 -11.06 0.04 -68.86
CA ILE A 543 -11.20 0.99 -67.74
C ILE A 543 -12.48 0.71 -66.95
N GLU A 544 -13.59 0.46 -67.63
CA GLU A 544 -14.87 0.11 -67.01
C GLU A 544 -14.76 -1.19 -66.21
N TRP A 545 -14.02 -2.17 -66.71
CA TRP A 545 -13.72 -3.40 -65.97
C TRP A 545 -12.95 -3.13 -64.67
N TRP A 546 -11.86 -2.38 -64.72
CA TRP A 546 -11.10 -2.02 -63.52
C TRP A 546 -11.94 -1.24 -62.51
N ARG A 547 -12.75 -0.28 -62.99
CA ARG A 547 -13.59 0.57 -62.16
C ARG A 547 -14.75 -0.20 -61.54
N ASN A 548 -15.45 -1.02 -62.30
CA ASN A 548 -16.72 -1.60 -61.84
C ASN A 548 -16.55 -3.00 -61.25
N GLU A 549 -15.69 -3.85 -61.84
CA GLU A 549 -15.52 -5.24 -61.40
C GLU A 549 -14.46 -5.41 -60.31
N ILE A 550 -13.33 -4.68 -60.39
CA ILE A 550 -12.21 -4.84 -59.44
C ILE A 550 -12.26 -3.83 -58.29
N LEU A 551 -12.37 -2.55 -58.63
CA LEU A 551 -12.39 -1.44 -57.67
C LEU A 551 -13.84 -1.06 -57.38
N HIS A 552 -14.60 -1.91 -56.68
CA HIS A 552 -16.00 -1.61 -56.30
C HIS A 552 -16.25 -0.18 -55.78
N ASP A 553 -17.49 0.29 -55.85
CA ASP A 553 -17.91 1.68 -55.54
C ASP A 553 -17.34 2.24 -54.23
N ASP A 554 -17.26 1.43 -53.17
CA ASP A 554 -16.70 1.80 -51.86
C ASP A 554 -15.25 2.36 -51.92
N ILE A 555 -14.46 1.91 -52.90
CA ILE A 555 -13.10 2.40 -53.12
C ILE A 555 -13.07 3.51 -54.17
N ASN A 556 -13.91 3.44 -55.20
CA ASN A 556 -14.00 4.49 -56.21
C ASN A 556 -14.45 5.83 -55.64
N ASP A 557 -15.35 5.81 -54.65
CA ASP A 557 -15.86 7.01 -53.97
C ASP A 557 -14.79 7.72 -53.13
N LEU A 558 -13.65 7.09 -52.87
CA LEU A 558 -12.56 7.71 -52.13
C LEU A 558 -11.92 8.84 -52.95
N PRO A 559 -11.67 10.02 -52.36
CA PRO A 559 -11.14 11.18 -53.08
C PRO A 559 -9.75 10.92 -53.70
N SER A 560 -8.93 10.09 -53.05
CA SER A 560 -7.62 9.68 -53.56
C SER A 560 -7.72 8.85 -54.84
N VAL A 561 -8.74 8.00 -54.95
CA VAL A 561 -8.97 7.12 -56.12
C VAL A 561 -9.70 7.88 -57.22
N ALA A 562 -10.71 8.68 -56.88
CA ALA A 562 -11.40 9.57 -57.81
C ALA A 562 -10.43 10.55 -58.51
N SER A 563 -9.44 11.08 -57.79
CA SER A 563 -8.35 11.88 -58.38
C SER A 563 -7.58 11.10 -59.45
N GLY A 564 -7.22 9.84 -59.20
CA GLY A 564 -6.50 9.02 -60.17
C GLY A 564 -7.34 8.70 -61.41
N TRP A 565 -8.63 8.45 -61.22
CA TRP A 565 -9.57 8.27 -62.35
C TRP A 565 -9.74 9.54 -63.18
N ASN A 566 -9.85 10.72 -62.54
CA ASN A 566 -9.94 11.99 -63.25
C ASN A 566 -8.68 12.27 -64.10
N GLU A 567 -7.50 11.90 -63.60
CA GLU A 567 -6.25 11.99 -64.36
C GLU A 567 -6.28 11.06 -65.58
N ALA A 568 -6.76 9.82 -65.42
CA ALA A 568 -6.91 8.87 -66.53
C ALA A 568 -7.90 9.37 -67.59
N TYR A 569 -9.08 9.85 -67.18
CA TYR A 569 -10.07 10.42 -68.12
C TYR A 569 -9.57 11.70 -68.79
N SER A 570 -8.82 12.55 -68.07
CA SER A 570 -8.19 13.73 -68.67
C SER A 570 -7.19 13.35 -69.76
N LEU A 571 -6.41 12.28 -69.55
CA LEU A 571 -5.43 11.79 -70.52
C LEU A 571 -6.15 11.24 -71.78
N ILE A 572 -7.24 10.51 -71.60
CA ILE A 572 -8.05 9.99 -72.72
C ILE A 572 -8.70 11.12 -73.51
N ASN A 573 -9.29 12.12 -72.83
CA ASN A 573 -9.90 13.27 -73.50
C ASN A 573 -8.86 14.05 -74.31
N GLN A 574 -7.66 14.26 -73.76
CA GLN A 574 -6.55 14.90 -74.48
C GLN A 574 -6.12 14.08 -75.70
N ALA A 575 -6.06 12.75 -75.59
CA ALA A 575 -5.75 11.88 -76.73
C ALA A 575 -6.83 11.93 -77.83
N LEU A 576 -8.11 12.03 -77.45
CA LEU A 576 -9.23 12.20 -78.38
C LEU A 576 -9.19 13.57 -79.08
N ASP A 577 -8.86 14.63 -78.35
CA ASP A 577 -8.75 15.99 -78.87
C ASP A 577 -7.57 16.14 -79.87
N LEU A 578 -6.46 15.43 -79.62
CA LEU A 578 -5.25 15.47 -80.46
C LEU A 578 -5.34 14.62 -81.74
N GLY A 579 -6.22 13.60 -81.80
CA GLY A 579 -6.35 12.72 -82.96
C GLY A 579 -5.01 12.07 -83.34
N ASP A 580 -4.57 12.19 -84.58
CA ASP A 580 -3.30 11.61 -85.05
C ASP A 580 -2.06 12.28 -84.42
N ALA A 581 -2.18 13.50 -83.89
CA ALA A 581 -1.08 14.19 -83.21
C ALA A 581 -0.76 13.60 -81.83
N ARG A 582 -1.57 12.64 -81.33
CA ARG A 582 -1.32 11.90 -80.09
C ARG A 582 0.02 11.17 -80.07
N LEU A 583 0.53 10.77 -81.24
CA LEU A 583 1.77 10.02 -81.40
C LEU A 583 3.02 10.82 -80.95
N THR A 584 2.96 12.16 -81.00
CA THR A 584 4.09 13.03 -80.66
C THR A 584 3.81 13.97 -79.49
N ASP A 585 2.56 14.42 -79.32
CA ASP A 585 2.24 15.56 -78.45
C ASP A 585 1.50 15.18 -77.17
N LEU A 586 1.20 13.89 -76.95
CA LEU A 586 0.50 13.44 -75.75
C LEU A 586 1.42 13.53 -74.51
N PRO A 587 1.09 14.35 -73.49
CA PRO A 587 1.96 14.57 -72.34
C PRO A 587 2.11 13.29 -71.52
N ALA A 588 3.36 12.94 -71.18
CA ALA A 588 3.64 11.81 -70.31
C ALA A 588 3.01 12.02 -68.91
N PRO A 589 2.49 10.95 -68.28
CA PRO A 589 2.00 11.02 -66.91
C PRO A 589 3.10 11.56 -65.99
N LYS A 590 2.77 12.52 -65.13
CA LYS A 590 3.75 13.08 -64.18
C LYS A 590 4.13 11.99 -63.17
N GLU A 591 5.34 11.46 -63.26
CA GLU A 591 5.91 10.62 -62.21
C GLU A 591 5.95 11.42 -60.91
N SER A 592 5.17 10.99 -59.92
CA SER A 592 5.34 11.44 -58.54
C SER A 592 6.49 10.67 -57.90
N THR A 593 7.69 10.82 -58.45
CA THR A 593 8.91 10.45 -57.73
C THR A 593 9.10 11.45 -56.59
N GLY A 594 9.29 10.93 -55.39
CA GLY A 594 9.40 11.72 -54.17
C GLY A 594 10.53 12.74 -54.26
N VAL A 595 10.18 14.02 -54.23
CA VAL A 595 11.09 15.10 -53.90
C VAL A 595 11.34 15.00 -52.40
N SER A 596 12.54 14.55 -52.00
CA SER A 596 13.13 14.94 -50.71
C SER A 596 12.95 16.45 -50.53
N PRO A 597 12.53 16.96 -49.37
CA PRO A 597 12.12 18.35 -49.26
C PRO A 597 13.35 19.26 -49.33
N GLU A 598 13.71 19.70 -50.53
CA GLU A 598 14.37 20.99 -50.69
C GLU A 598 13.32 22.05 -50.43
N THR A 599 13.54 22.77 -49.33
CA THR A 599 12.82 23.97 -48.89
C THR A 599 12.45 24.89 -50.05
N PRO A 600 11.15 25.07 -50.37
CA PRO A 600 10.72 26.16 -51.22
C PRO A 600 10.62 27.44 -50.39
N GLN A 601 11.51 28.39 -50.68
CA GLN A 601 11.34 29.78 -50.24
C GLN A 601 10.13 30.38 -50.96
N PHE A 602 9.06 30.69 -50.21
CA PHE A 602 7.98 31.56 -50.68
C PHE A 602 8.02 32.92 -49.95
N PRO A 603 7.66 34.01 -50.66
CA PRO A 603 7.76 35.38 -50.17
C PRO A 603 6.66 35.74 -49.16
N LYS A 604 7.00 36.65 -48.25
CA LYS A 604 6.20 37.16 -47.14
C LYS A 604 4.89 37.83 -47.59
N SER A 605 3.76 37.47 -46.95
CA SER A 605 2.72 38.40 -46.47
C SER A 605 1.73 37.65 -45.54
N ILE A 606 1.75 37.93 -44.23
CA ILE A 606 0.78 38.78 -43.47
C ILE A 606 -0.67 38.28 -43.52
N ASN A 607 -1.04 37.35 -42.62
CA ASN A 607 -1.97 37.58 -41.49
C ASN A 607 -2.48 36.27 -40.84
N LYS A 608 -2.63 36.34 -39.51
CA LYS A 608 -3.53 35.59 -38.60
C LYS A 608 -3.02 34.36 -37.82
N GLU A 609 -3.03 34.55 -36.48
CA GLU A 609 -3.14 33.65 -35.31
C GLU A 609 -2.19 32.45 -35.11
N PRO A 610 -1.67 32.23 -33.88
CA PRO A 610 -0.61 31.26 -33.63
C PRO A 610 -1.17 29.83 -33.47
N PRO A 611 -0.68 28.84 -34.24
CA PRO A 611 -0.82 27.44 -33.89
C PRO A 611 0.31 27.03 -32.93
N ARG A 612 -0.09 26.22 -31.95
CA ARG A 612 0.70 25.53 -30.94
C ARG A 612 1.96 24.86 -31.55
N ALA A 613 3.12 25.16 -30.98
CA ALA A 613 4.40 24.58 -31.38
C ALA A 613 4.41 23.05 -31.28
N ALA A 614 4.92 22.40 -32.34
CA ALA A 614 5.35 21.01 -32.32
C ALA A 614 6.57 20.85 -31.38
N PRO A 615 6.79 19.68 -30.76
CA PRO A 615 7.92 19.48 -29.86
C PRO A 615 9.23 19.63 -30.64
N LEU A 616 10.07 20.55 -30.19
CA LEU A 616 11.49 20.57 -30.52
C LEU A 616 12.09 19.23 -30.09
N VAL A 617 12.86 18.60 -30.97
CA VAL A 617 13.80 17.55 -30.58
C VAL A 617 14.79 18.21 -29.63
N GLU A 618 14.66 17.95 -28.33
CA GLU A 618 15.64 18.37 -27.34
C GLU A 618 16.93 17.61 -27.66
N GLU A 619 17.96 18.33 -28.11
CA GLU A 619 19.32 17.82 -28.23
C GLU A 619 19.70 17.23 -26.87
N ALA A 620 20.07 15.94 -26.84
CA ALA A 620 20.45 15.25 -25.61
C ALA A 620 21.57 16.05 -24.94
N THR A 621 21.25 16.66 -23.81
CA THR A 621 22.20 17.49 -23.07
C THR A 621 23.20 16.58 -22.37
N PHE A 622 24.43 17.05 -22.14
CA PHE A 622 25.42 16.26 -21.38
C PHE A 622 24.89 15.80 -20.01
N LYS A 623 23.95 16.55 -19.42
CA LYS A 623 23.23 16.16 -18.21
C LYS A 623 22.44 14.85 -18.38
N ASP A 624 21.84 14.62 -19.54
CA ASP A 624 21.06 13.41 -19.84
C ASP A 624 21.99 12.19 -19.94
N VAL A 625 23.19 12.36 -20.51
CA VAL A 625 24.24 11.32 -20.53
C VAL A 625 24.70 10.96 -19.12
N VAL A 626 24.85 11.96 -18.24
CA VAL A 626 25.22 11.74 -16.83
C VAL A 626 24.08 11.05 -16.07
N GLU A 627 22.82 11.36 -16.36
CA GLU A 627 21.64 10.70 -15.78
C GLU A 627 21.51 9.24 -16.24
N GLU A 628 21.79 8.95 -17.51
CA GLU A 628 21.84 7.59 -18.06
C GLU A 628 22.93 6.75 -17.39
N PHE A 629 24.15 7.29 -17.27
CA PHE A 629 25.24 6.63 -16.54
C PHE A 629 24.88 6.36 -15.06
N CYS A 630 24.24 7.32 -14.40
CA CYS A 630 23.77 7.11 -13.03
C CYS A 630 22.72 6.00 -12.95
N ALA A 631 21.83 5.89 -13.92
CA ALA A 631 20.81 4.84 -13.98
C ALA A 631 21.44 3.45 -14.18
N GLU A 632 22.46 3.33 -15.04
CA GLU A 632 23.20 2.09 -15.27
C GLU A 632 23.92 1.61 -14.00
N GLU A 633 24.59 2.53 -13.29
CA GLU A 633 25.37 2.23 -12.09
C GLU A 633 24.55 2.26 -10.78
N ASN A 634 23.21 2.32 -10.86
CA ASN A 634 22.29 2.42 -9.72
C ASN A 634 22.58 3.60 -8.75
N LEU A 635 23.08 4.71 -9.29
CA LEU A 635 23.31 5.95 -8.59
C LEU A 635 22.14 6.91 -8.77
N LEU A 636 21.91 7.76 -7.77
CA LEU A 636 20.93 8.83 -7.81
C LEU A 636 21.63 10.17 -8.03
N LEU A 637 21.24 10.90 -9.08
CA LEU A 637 21.61 12.30 -9.32
C LEU A 637 20.56 13.23 -8.68
N ILE A 638 20.93 13.90 -7.59
CA ILE A 638 20.01 14.76 -6.82
C ILE A 638 20.45 16.23 -6.98
N PRO A 639 19.63 17.13 -7.56
CA PRO A 639 19.97 18.55 -7.63
C PRO A 639 19.96 19.17 -6.24
N LEU A 640 21.10 19.77 -5.86
CA LEU A 640 21.22 20.61 -4.67
C LEU A 640 20.75 22.01 -5.05
N ARG A 641 19.86 22.62 -4.24
CA ARG A 641 19.41 24.01 -4.43
C ARG A 641 20.49 25.03 -4.01
N GLU A 642 21.73 24.72 -4.32
CA GLU A 642 22.94 25.47 -4.01
C GLU A 642 23.71 25.66 -5.33
N ALA A 643 24.21 26.87 -5.56
CA ALA A 643 25.03 27.18 -6.72
C ALA A 643 26.51 27.23 -6.29
N HIS A 644 27.41 26.90 -7.20
CA HIS A 644 28.84 27.01 -6.95
C HIS A 644 29.26 28.48 -6.79
N ASP A 645 29.98 28.81 -5.72
CA ASP A 645 30.26 30.21 -5.30
C ASP A 645 30.99 31.06 -6.36
N GLN A 646 31.78 30.44 -7.26
CA GLN A 646 32.55 31.17 -8.29
C GLN A 646 31.94 31.11 -9.69
N THR A 647 31.16 30.08 -10.01
CA THR A 647 30.66 29.84 -11.38
C THR A 647 29.15 30.03 -11.49
N GLY A 648 28.43 30.06 -10.37
CA GLY A 648 26.96 30.20 -10.34
C GLY A 648 26.21 28.99 -10.90
N LEU A 649 26.90 27.89 -11.22
CA LEU A 649 26.31 26.68 -11.79
C LEU A 649 25.64 25.83 -10.70
N PRO A 650 24.54 25.13 -11.02
CA PRO A 650 23.84 24.29 -10.05
C PRO A 650 24.69 23.10 -9.63
N LEU A 651 24.67 22.80 -8.34
CA LEU A 651 25.33 21.64 -7.76
C LEU A 651 24.40 20.43 -7.78
N PHE A 652 24.96 19.25 -8.04
CA PHE A 652 24.30 17.96 -8.02
C PHE A 652 25.00 17.05 -7.01
N ARG A 653 24.27 16.13 -6.41
CA ARG A 653 24.79 15.08 -5.55
C ARG A 653 24.61 13.73 -6.22
N LEU A 654 25.70 13.00 -6.38
CA LEU A 654 25.76 11.63 -6.87
C LEU A 654 25.84 10.69 -5.66
N THR A 655 24.83 9.85 -5.45
CA THR A 655 24.77 8.95 -4.28
C THR A 655 24.20 7.58 -4.61
N ALA A 656 24.82 6.53 -4.08
CA ALA A 656 24.27 5.16 -4.11
C ALA A 656 23.24 4.90 -3.00
N SER A 657 23.02 5.86 -2.09
CA SER A 657 22.15 5.69 -0.92
C SER A 657 20.72 6.12 -1.21
N ALA A 658 19.76 5.20 -1.04
CA ALA A 658 18.32 5.46 -1.15
C ALA A 658 17.81 6.55 -0.17
N THR A 659 18.60 6.93 0.84
CA THR A 659 18.26 8.00 1.79
C THR A 659 18.62 9.41 1.31
N GLY A 660 19.32 9.54 0.16
CA GLY A 660 19.76 10.83 -0.39
C GLY A 660 20.88 11.52 0.40
N ARG A 661 21.45 10.84 1.41
CA ARG A 661 22.54 11.34 2.27
C ARG A 661 23.83 10.56 2.00
N GLY A 662 24.93 11.31 1.93
CA GLY A 662 26.24 10.78 1.51
C GLY A 662 26.39 10.78 -0.01
N GLY A 663 27.62 10.68 -0.51
CA GLY A 663 27.94 10.71 -1.93
C GLY A 663 28.81 11.91 -2.34
N ALA A 664 29.11 11.99 -3.62
CA ALA A 664 29.97 13.03 -4.21
C ALA A 664 29.13 14.23 -4.66
N VAL A 665 29.63 15.46 -4.45
CA VAL A 665 28.99 16.69 -4.94
C VAL A 665 29.69 17.10 -6.23
N ALA A 666 28.94 17.41 -7.28
CA ALA A 666 29.46 17.74 -8.59
C ALA A 666 28.69 18.89 -9.25
N TYR A 667 29.32 19.64 -10.14
CA TYR A 667 28.64 20.53 -11.08
C TYR A 667 29.00 20.18 -12.52
N LEU A 668 28.12 20.55 -13.45
CA LEU A 668 28.29 20.35 -14.87
C LEU A 668 28.71 21.67 -15.52
N LYS A 669 29.82 21.69 -16.27
CA LYS A 669 30.25 22.86 -17.04
C LYS A 669 30.64 22.42 -18.45
N GLY A 670 29.78 22.72 -19.42
CA GLY A 670 29.88 22.13 -20.77
C GLY A 670 29.74 20.62 -20.68
N ASP A 671 30.62 19.89 -21.37
CA ASP A 671 30.61 18.41 -21.43
C ASP A 671 31.55 17.77 -20.40
N VAL A 672 31.76 18.43 -19.25
CA VAL A 672 32.68 17.97 -18.19
C VAL A 672 32.00 18.02 -16.83
N LEU A 673 32.11 16.91 -16.09
CA LEU A 673 31.67 16.76 -14.71
C LEU A 673 32.80 17.12 -13.73
N TRP A 674 32.55 18.10 -12.86
CA TRP A 674 33.50 18.56 -11.85
C TRP A 674 33.07 18.10 -10.46
N VAL A 675 33.88 17.29 -9.78
CA VAL A 675 33.54 16.67 -8.50
C VAL A 675 34.35 17.31 -7.37
N GLN A 676 33.70 17.58 -6.24
CA GLN A 676 34.31 18.15 -5.04
C GLN A 676 35.19 17.10 -4.33
N ASN A 677 36.41 17.49 -3.95
CA ASN A 677 37.30 16.60 -3.20
C ASN A 677 36.82 16.41 -1.74
N LYS A 678 36.84 15.18 -1.22
CA LYS A 678 36.43 14.84 0.15
C LYS A 678 37.33 15.49 1.23
N LYS A 679 38.61 15.76 0.92
CA LYS A 679 39.60 16.29 1.87
C LYS A 679 39.65 17.82 1.88
N GLU A 680 39.52 18.45 0.72
CA GLU A 680 39.52 19.91 0.56
C GLU A 680 38.29 20.36 -0.23
N LYS A 681 37.33 20.97 0.48
CA LYS A 681 36.05 21.42 -0.08
C LYS A 681 36.17 22.55 -1.12
N SER A 682 37.32 23.22 -1.17
CA SER A 682 37.61 24.30 -2.14
C SER A 682 38.16 23.79 -3.48
N LEU A 683 38.61 22.53 -3.55
CA LEU A 683 39.17 21.95 -4.76
C LEU A 683 38.13 21.10 -5.50
N TRP A 684 38.00 21.35 -6.79
CA TRP A 684 37.10 20.66 -7.72
C TRP A 684 37.93 20.02 -8.83
N GLU A 685 37.75 18.72 -9.03
CA GLU A 685 38.52 17.93 -9.99
C GLU A 685 37.62 17.53 -11.16
N PRO A 686 38.06 17.71 -12.42
CA PRO A 686 37.34 17.17 -13.57
C PRO A 686 37.44 15.64 -13.52
N THR A 687 36.31 14.96 -13.49
CA THR A 687 36.25 13.50 -13.36
C THR A 687 35.44 12.91 -14.51
N GLY A 688 35.96 11.87 -15.16
CA GLY A 688 35.25 11.11 -16.19
C GLY A 688 34.11 10.25 -15.62
N LEU A 689 33.24 9.76 -16.49
CA LEU A 689 32.16 8.81 -16.16
C LEU A 689 32.72 7.39 -16.07
N ASP A 690 33.60 7.16 -15.10
CA ASP A 690 34.32 5.90 -14.91
C ASP A 690 34.08 5.34 -13.50
N GLU A 691 34.57 4.13 -13.23
CA GLU A 691 34.49 3.45 -11.92
C GLU A 691 35.04 4.29 -10.74
N ALA A 692 35.91 5.26 -11.01
CA ALA A 692 36.40 6.21 -10.01
C ALA A 692 35.29 7.12 -9.47
N LEU A 693 34.31 7.49 -10.32
CA LEU A 693 33.16 8.29 -9.93
C LEU A 693 32.17 7.47 -9.09
N THR A 694 31.94 6.21 -9.48
CA THR A 694 31.06 5.30 -8.73
C THR A 694 31.63 5.02 -7.34
N ALA A 695 32.93 4.75 -7.22
CA ALA A 695 33.61 4.61 -5.93
C ALA A 695 33.46 5.86 -5.04
N LYS A 696 33.64 7.06 -5.61
CA LYS A 696 33.43 8.33 -4.90
C LYS A 696 31.97 8.50 -4.44
N ALA A 697 30.99 8.09 -5.25
CA ALA A 697 29.55 8.19 -4.98
C ALA A 697 29.04 7.15 -3.96
N GLU A 698 29.65 5.95 -3.92
CA GLU A 698 29.40 4.91 -2.91
C GLU A 698 30.05 5.21 -1.55
N GLY A 699 30.96 6.20 -1.51
CA GLY A 699 31.67 6.58 -0.29
C GLY A 699 32.95 5.80 -0.02
N LYS A 700 33.41 4.98 -0.98
CA LYS A 700 34.70 4.28 -0.94
C LYS A 700 35.89 5.23 -1.16
#